data_AF-A0A3L7TE51-F1
#
_entry.id   AF-A0A3L7TE51-F1
#
_cell.length_a   1.000
_cell.length_b   1.000
_cell.length_c   1.000
_cell.angle_alpha   90.00
_cell.angle_beta   90.00
_cell.angle_gamma   90.00
#
_symmetry.space_group_name_H-M   'P 1'
#
loop_
_entity.id
_entity.type
_entity.pdbx_description
1 polymer ?
#
loop_
_entity_poly.entity_id
_entity_poly.type
_entity_poly.pdbx_seq_one_letter_code
_entity_poly.pdbx_strand_id
1 'polypeptide(L)'
;MPSPMRSSGVASGFQPLKSPAKNTFVSACSARYANVTLAECSLIGATSTDDTMARDCGRTPQAPNTARYNNAMISIQRMLHLYSRPVTSESAKQPWTVSRACRVALITVTSLLIHAAFARVIYRTFTAATSARDEIELTVMHWSGEGGQEEDRIVEDSLHAFEAANPGVRVKRLNPGDAGSFYTKLQTMMAAGEAPDVFYVGYERVANFASLELLLPIDTFVARETEARNRGDANALDLTAFYAQTVDAFRFNGTRVGEGVLYGIPKDFTTVGFYYNKDLFTQAGIAFPTNAWTWDDYISSARALAKLPGVTGSEFVTWPVMVRTYLRSEASEAIDDDLSVVRVAQPTSVAALERLRAWRHDEENTLTSGKSKIATGASVFLGGKVGMAGPFGRWVVPSYRNIPTTANGGFDWDFAPLPRGASEANCVLTVSWSIAKHTKYPEESWKLVKWLTDAKSQAASARLGLAIPTLKTVAESAAFLDATLPPANNQGYLDAIPEAVVIGWPSDPTFEQILGSTMDQGLKTGDLTIQQAITEFERKWDAHVSFVPGGVAPMPVRWDIFSIIGFVLLGALLIACALLVVRAPSGRAARSEERAGFALASPWVIGFLVFMAFPILLSLVLSMTNWKGSGPLSGADWVGSDNYTQLLLRDGRFHTACKVTAYYALLAVPIGQVLALLAAVVMTQKIRGIALFRAAWYLPSVLAGVGVSILWRWIFDSEGGLINRTLELVGIAGPEWFGKDAALFGPPAFAIMSFWLVGGSMMVYLAGLQQIPRELYEAAEIDGASSVRRFFRITLPMLSPVILFNAIMAVIGSFQVFTQAFVMTGGEPGDLTRFYVLYLFNKAFELYDMGYASAMAWILLVIVLIFTAIILRTSARVVYYESLRK
;
A
#
# COMPACT_ATOMS: atom_id res chain seq x y z
N MET A 1 47.12 -1.53 45.57
CA MET A 1 47.37 -1.67 47.02
C MET A 1 46.12 -1.21 47.77
N PRO A 2 45.68 -1.90 48.82
CA PRO A 2 44.69 -2.99 48.69
C PRO A 2 43.31 -2.70 49.36
N SER A 3 42.33 -3.57 49.00
CA SER A 3 41.00 -3.84 49.60
C SER A 3 41.08 -4.33 51.08
N PRO A 4 40.07 -5.01 51.72
CA PRO A 4 38.62 -5.22 51.50
C PRO A 4 37.75 -5.24 52.81
N MET A 5 36.45 -5.59 52.69
CA MET A 5 35.53 -6.39 53.57
C MET A 5 34.18 -5.69 53.82
N ARG A 6 32.98 -6.31 53.88
CA ARG A 6 32.48 -7.69 53.74
C ARG A 6 30.92 -7.66 53.57
N SER A 7 30.43 -8.37 52.56
CA SER A 7 29.25 -9.29 52.47
C SER A 7 28.04 -9.27 53.44
N SER A 8 26.83 -9.31 52.83
CA SER A 8 25.58 -10.10 53.12
C SER A 8 24.35 -9.18 52.90
N GLY A 9 23.22 -9.48 52.25
CA GLY A 9 22.58 -10.68 51.72
C GLY A 9 21.05 -10.44 51.76
N VAL A 10 20.40 -10.39 50.58
CA VAL A 10 18.97 -10.70 50.27
C VAL A 10 17.83 -10.05 51.08
N ALA A 11 16.95 -9.27 50.41
CA ALA A 11 15.49 -9.53 50.28
C ALA A 11 14.67 -8.29 49.85
N SER A 12 13.89 -8.48 48.76
CA SER A 12 12.54 -7.98 48.45
C SER A 12 11.99 -6.70 49.10
N GLY A 13 11.47 -5.78 48.26
CA GLY A 13 10.59 -4.70 48.74
C GLY A 13 10.08 -3.73 47.68
N PHE A 14 9.45 -4.22 46.60
CA PHE A 14 8.57 -3.40 45.77
C PHE A 14 7.12 -3.67 46.20
N GLN A 15 6.44 -2.65 46.72
CA GLN A 15 5.02 -2.67 47.03
C GLN A 15 4.43 -1.23 46.97
N PRO A 16 3.11 -1.07 46.81
CA PRO A 16 2.54 -0.61 45.54
C PRO A 16 1.63 0.62 45.69
N LEU A 17 1.48 1.40 44.62
CA LEU A 17 0.42 2.41 44.50
C LEU A 17 -0.84 1.79 43.89
N LYS A 18 -1.94 1.87 44.63
CA LYS A 18 -3.28 1.38 44.28
C LYS A 18 -4.12 2.47 43.58
N SER A 19 -4.89 1.99 42.59
CA SER A 19 -6.25 2.38 42.15
C SER A 19 -6.35 2.93 40.70
N PRO A 20 -7.51 2.77 40.02
CA PRO A 20 -7.71 1.64 39.11
C PRO A 20 -8.05 2.11 37.68
N ALA A 21 -7.20 1.79 36.71
CA ALA A 21 -7.50 2.01 35.29
C ALA A 21 -8.16 0.77 34.68
N LYS A 22 -9.42 0.94 34.25
CA LYS A 22 -10.18 -0.01 33.46
C LYS A 22 -9.73 0.02 31.99
N ASN A 23 -9.68 -1.16 31.39
CA ASN A 23 -9.92 -1.49 29.97
C ASN A 23 -8.80 -1.29 28.93
N THR A 24 -8.00 -2.35 28.80
CA THR A 24 -7.81 -3.18 27.60
C THR A 24 -8.49 -2.72 26.30
N PHE A 25 -7.69 -2.26 25.33
CA PHE A 25 -8.06 -2.23 23.92
C PHE A 25 -7.61 -3.51 23.22
N VAL A 26 -8.60 -4.23 22.70
CA VAL A 26 -8.50 -5.43 21.88
C VAL A 26 -8.21 -5.00 20.46
N SER A 27 -7.02 -5.37 19.96
CA SER A 27 -6.68 -5.36 18.53
C SER A 27 -7.16 -6.68 17.92
N ALA A 28 -8.28 -6.61 17.21
CA ALA A 28 -8.82 -7.60 16.27
C ALA A 28 -9.57 -6.77 15.20
N CYS A 29 -9.56 -7.05 13.91
CA CYS A 29 -9.34 -8.31 13.24
C CYS A 29 -9.08 -8.00 11.74
N SER A 30 -7.85 -8.11 11.27
CA SER A 30 -7.54 -8.30 9.84
C SER A 30 -7.28 -9.78 9.63
N ALA A 31 -8.34 -10.58 9.63
CA ALA A 31 -8.26 -12.01 9.40
C ALA A 31 -7.98 -12.27 7.91
N ARG A 32 -6.72 -12.58 7.61
CA ARG A 32 -6.30 -13.29 6.40
C ARG A 32 -7.11 -14.58 6.27
N TYR A 33 -7.93 -14.67 5.24
CA TYR A 33 -8.41 -15.96 4.75
C TYR A 33 -7.27 -16.64 4.00
N ALA A 34 -6.68 -17.65 4.62
CA ALA A 34 -5.85 -18.64 3.96
C ALA A 34 -6.18 -20.03 4.53
N ASN A 35 -6.78 -20.85 3.67
CA ASN A 35 -6.63 -22.29 3.55
C ASN A 35 -6.38 -23.10 4.83
N VAL A 36 -7.46 -23.68 5.39
CA VAL A 36 -7.37 -24.96 6.09
C VAL A 36 -8.59 -25.81 5.71
N THR A 37 -8.45 -26.58 4.64
CA THR A 37 -9.27 -27.76 4.37
C THR A 37 -8.49 -29.00 4.81
N LEU A 38 -9.09 -29.78 5.72
CA LEU A 38 -9.00 -31.25 5.81
C LEU A 38 -7.61 -31.88 5.56
N ALA A 39 -6.70 -31.78 6.53
CA ALA A 39 -5.52 -32.64 6.56
C ALA A 39 -4.89 -32.75 7.96
N GLU A 40 -5.66 -33.13 8.99
CA GLU A 40 -5.05 -33.42 10.31
C GLU A 40 -5.93 -34.38 11.14
N CYS A 41 -5.93 -35.66 10.79
CA CYS A 41 -6.29 -36.76 11.71
C CYS A 41 -5.60 -38.09 11.37
N SER A 42 -4.39 -38.03 10.80
CA SER A 42 -3.57 -39.20 10.52
C SER A 42 -2.12 -38.94 10.93
N LEU A 43 -1.86 -38.68 12.21
CA LEU A 43 -0.50 -38.60 12.75
C LEU A 43 -0.49 -38.64 14.30
N ILE A 44 -0.94 -39.73 14.93
CA ILE A 44 -0.31 -40.24 16.18
C ILE A 44 -0.46 -41.77 16.18
N GLY A 45 0.59 -42.46 15.78
CA GLY A 45 0.76 -43.88 15.98
C GLY A 45 2.22 -44.19 16.28
N ALA A 46 2.46 -44.71 17.50
CA ALA A 46 3.49 -45.67 17.91
C ALA A 46 4.36 -45.23 19.10
N THR A 47 4.13 -45.88 20.24
CA THR A 47 5.20 -46.41 21.09
C THR A 47 4.78 -47.80 21.60
N SER A 48 5.71 -48.74 21.48
CA SER A 48 5.69 -50.19 21.75
C SER A 48 5.51 -50.57 23.22
N THR A 49 4.99 -51.78 23.49
CA THR A 49 5.75 -52.95 24.04
C THR A 49 4.84 -54.18 24.28
N ASP A 50 5.36 -55.34 23.88
CA ASP A 50 5.32 -56.66 24.54
C ASP A 50 4.06 -57.56 24.59
N ASP A 51 4.20 -58.66 23.82
CA ASP A 51 4.23 -60.08 24.22
C ASP A 51 2.97 -60.96 24.35
N THR A 52 3.15 -62.18 23.80
CA THR A 52 2.54 -63.50 24.05
C THR A 52 1.31 -64.04 23.28
N MET A 53 1.52 -65.31 22.83
CA MET A 53 0.62 -66.42 22.43
C MET A 53 -0.06 -66.34 21.05
N ALA A 54 0.31 -67.12 20.02
CA ALA A 54 0.48 -68.58 19.82
C ALA A 54 -0.81 -69.34 19.40
N ARG A 55 -0.69 -70.04 18.25
CA ARG A 55 -1.50 -71.16 17.69
C ARG A 55 -2.85 -70.79 17.04
N ASP A 56 -3.02 -70.99 15.72
CA ASP A 56 -3.39 -72.31 15.18
C ASP A 56 -3.32 -72.39 13.63
N CYS A 57 -3.17 -73.61 13.14
CA CYS A 57 -2.83 -74.01 11.78
C CYS A 57 -3.99 -74.01 10.75
N GLY A 58 -3.67 -73.62 9.50
CA GLY A 58 -3.87 -74.43 8.28
C GLY A 58 -5.27 -74.62 7.69
N ARG A 59 -5.54 -73.98 6.53
CA ARG A 59 -5.98 -74.60 5.24
C ARG A 59 -6.36 -73.53 4.19
N THR A 60 -5.74 -73.61 3.01
CA THR A 60 -6.28 -73.21 1.69
C THR A 60 -6.67 -74.52 0.94
N PRO A 61 -7.36 -74.54 -0.23
CA PRO A 61 -7.71 -73.44 -1.17
C PRO A 61 -9.15 -73.49 -1.78
N GLN A 62 -9.62 -72.39 -2.38
CA GLN A 62 -10.30 -72.30 -3.70
C GLN A 62 -11.06 -70.96 -3.87
N ALA A 63 -10.92 -70.36 -5.06
CA ALA A 63 -11.60 -69.16 -5.55
C ALA A 63 -12.56 -69.55 -6.70
N PRO A 64 -13.34 -68.65 -7.35
CA PRO A 64 -13.82 -67.32 -6.96
C PRO A 64 -15.36 -67.19 -7.09
N ASN A 65 -16.04 -66.37 -6.29
CA ASN A 65 -17.38 -65.89 -6.65
C ASN A 65 -17.63 -64.46 -6.12
N THR A 66 -17.69 -63.52 -7.06
CA THR A 66 -18.61 -62.36 -7.14
C THR A 66 -19.23 -61.84 -5.84
N ALA A 67 -18.41 -61.31 -4.90
CA ALA A 67 -18.94 -60.65 -3.69
C ALA A 67 -18.02 -59.56 -3.10
N ARG A 68 -17.37 -58.73 -3.93
CA ARG A 68 -16.48 -57.65 -3.46
C ARG A 68 -16.99 -56.22 -3.63
N TYR A 69 -18.25 -56.03 -4.02
CA TYR A 69 -18.90 -54.71 -4.02
C TYR A 69 -19.79 -54.42 -2.79
N ASN A 70 -19.99 -55.39 -1.88
CA ASN A 70 -20.88 -55.24 -0.71
C ASN A 70 -20.18 -54.91 0.63
N ASN A 71 -18.84 -54.89 0.70
CA ASN A 71 -18.14 -54.67 1.98
C ASN A 71 -17.91 -53.19 2.35
N ALA A 72 -18.09 -52.25 1.42
CA ALA A 72 -18.08 -50.80 1.75
C ALA A 72 -19.42 -50.36 2.38
N MET A 73 -20.54 -50.96 1.96
CA MET A 73 -21.88 -50.65 2.47
C MET A 73 -22.09 -51.21 3.89
N ILE A 74 -21.51 -52.36 4.22
CA ILE A 74 -21.61 -53.00 5.55
C ILE A 74 -20.77 -52.26 6.61
N SER A 75 -19.67 -51.58 6.21
CA SER A 75 -18.86 -50.78 7.13
C SER A 75 -19.55 -49.48 7.54
N ILE A 76 -20.29 -48.84 6.60
CA ILE A 76 -21.09 -47.64 6.87
C ILE A 76 -22.39 -47.99 7.59
N GLN A 77 -23.05 -49.12 7.27
CA GLN A 77 -24.19 -49.61 8.03
C GLN A 77 -23.81 -50.01 9.47
N ARG A 78 -22.61 -50.57 9.72
CA ARG A 78 -22.14 -50.81 11.10
C ARG A 78 -21.79 -49.50 11.83
N MET A 79 -21.31 -48.46 11.16
CA MET A 79 -21.13 -47.13 11.77
C MET A 79 -22.45 -46.43 12.10
N LEU A 80 -23.45 -46.51 11.23
CA LEU A 80 -24.77 -45.91 11.45
C LEU A 80 -25.61 -46.69 12.47
N HIS A 81 -25.41 -48.00 12.61
CA HIS A 81 -26.04 -48.79 13.66
C HIS A 81 -25.39 -48.58 15.06
N LEU A 82 -24.17 -48.03 15.10
CA LEU A 82 -23.51 -47.60 16.35
C LEU A 82 -24.01 -46.24 16.87
N TYR A 83 -24.67 -45.43 16.03
CA TYR A 83 -25.28 -44.15 16.44
C TYR A 83 -26.77 -44.22 16.78
N SER A 84 -27.42 -45.36 16.52
CA SER A 84 -28.88 -45.53 16.64
C SER A 84 -29.31 -46.55 17.72
N ARG A 85 -28.42 -46.92 18.65
CA ARG A 85 -28.87 -47.65 19.85
C ARG A 85 -29.55 -46.68 20.81
N PRO A 86 -30.75 -47.01 21.34
CA PRO A 86 -31.26 -46.29 22.50
C PRO A 86 -30.22 -46.42 23.60
N VAL A 87 -29.87 -45.29 24.22
CA VAL A 87 -28.93 -45.23 25.34
C VAL A 87 -29.49 -46.11 26.45
N THR A 88 -29.05 -47.37 26.51
CA THR A 88 -29.19 -48.19 27.70
C THR A 88 -28.26 -47.62 28.76
N SER A 89 -28.76 -47.54 29.98
CA SER A 89 -28.25 -46.78 31.12
C SER A 89 -26.92 -47.29 31.73
N GLU A 90 -25.98 -47.79 30.92
CA GLU A 90 -24.76 -48.47 31.41
C GLU A 90 -23.43 -47.98 30.77
N SER A 91 -23.39 -46.83 30.09
CA SER A 91 -22.13 -46.23 29.59
C SER A 91 -21.61 -45.04 30.42
N ALA A 92 -22.05 -44.92 31.68
CA ALA A 92 -21.48 -43.93 32.58
C ALA A 92 -20.09 -44.39 33.07
N LYS A 93 -19.06 -43.60 32.71
CA LYS A 93 -17.66 -43.57 33.23
C LYS A 93 -16.57 -44.10 32.27
N GLN A 94 -16.34 -43.43 31.14
CA GLN A 94 -14.97 -43.30 30.62
C GLN A 94 -14.37 -41.97 31.12
N PRO A 95 -13.20 -41.97 31.78
CA PRO A 95 -12.57 -40.74 32.25
C PRO A 95 -12.15 -39.87 31.04
N TRP A 96 -12.33 -38.57 31.18
CA TRP A 96 -11.94 -37.60 30.16
C TRP A 96 -10.43 -37.69 29.91
N THR A 97 -10.01 -37.98 28.68
CA THR A 97 -8.61 -37.83 28.31
C THR A 97 -8.26 -36.33 28.31
N VAL A 98 -7.05 -35.98 28.78
CA VAL A 98 -6.58 -34.57 28.83
C VAL A 98 -6.73 -33.87 27.47
N SER A 99 -6.48 -34.59 26.37
CA SER A 99 -6.67 -34.09 25.00
C SER A 99 -8.14 -33.80 24.64
N ARG A 100 -9.10 -34.57 25.14
CA ARG A 100 -10.54 -34.28 24.97
C ARG A 100 -10.97 -33.09 25.82
N ALA A 101 -10.50 -33.01 27.07
CA ALA A 101 -10.76 -31.89 27.95
C ALA A 101 -10.22 -30.57 27.37
N CYS A 102 -8.97 -30.56 26.88
CA CYS A 102 -8.38 -29.39 26.23
C CYS A 102 -9.12 -28.99 24.96
N ARG A 103 -9.54 -29.95 24.10
CA ARG A 103 -10.28 -29.63 22.88
C ARG A 103 -11.67 -29.06 23.16
N VAL A 104 -12.41 -29.65 24.09
CA VAL A 104 -13.73 -29.12 24.49
C VAL A 104 -13.56 -27.75 25.14
N ALA A 105 -12.60 -27.57 26.04
CA ALA A 105 -12.31 -26.27 26.64
C ALA A 105 -11.95 -25.22 25.59
N LEU A 106 -11.10 -25.55 24.61
CA LEU A 106 -10.70 -24.63 23.54
C LEU A 106 -11.91 -24.25 22.66
N ILE A 107 -12.75 -25.21 22.28
CA ILE A 107 -13.97 -24.96 21.49
C ILE A 107 -14.94 -24.09 22.29
N THR A 108 -15.19 -24.42 23.56
CA THR A 108 -16.10 -23.66 24.42
C THR A 108 -15.61 -22.23 24.64
N VAL A 109 -14.32 -22.04 24.92
CA VAL A 109 -13.71 -20.71 25.08
C VAL A 109 -13.77 -19.92 23.78
N THR A 110 -13.43 -20.54 22.65
CA THR A 110 -13.49 -19.87 21.34
C THR A 110 -14.91 -19.48 20.98
N SER A 111 -15.89 -20.37 21.19
CA SER A 111 -17.30 -20.09 20.92
C SER A 111 -17.85 -18.98 21.84
N LEU A 112 -17.49 -19.01 23.13
CA LEU A 112 -17.82 -17.95 24.08
C LEU A 112 -17.20 -16.62 23.68
N LEU A 113 -15.94 -16.60 23.25
CA LEU A 113 -15.27 -15.38 22.78
C LEU A 113 -15.95 -14.81 21.52
N ILE A 114 -16.30 -15.67 20.56
CA ILE A 114 -17.02 -15.28 19.35
C ILE A 114 -18.39 -14.68 19.73
N HIS A 115 -19.17 -15.39 20.55
CA HIS A 115 -20.51 -14.93 20.94
C HIS A 115 -20.45 -13.68 21.80
N ALA A 116 -19.48 -13.55 22.71
CA ALA A 116 -19.24 -12.34 23.47
C ALA A 116 -18.81 -11.17 22.58
N ALA A 117 -17.99 -11.41 21.55
CA ALA A 117 -17.62 -10.39 20.58
C ALA A 117 -18.84 -9.91 19.77
N PHE A 118 -19.65 -10.83 19.23
CA PHE A 118 -20.89 -10.48 18.51
C PHE A 118 -21.90 -9.79 19.42
N ALA A 119 -22.13 -10.30 20.63
CA ALA A 119 -23.02 -9.68 21.60
C ALA A 119 -22.51 -8.29 22.00
N ARG A 120 -21.20 -8.08 22.15
CA ARG A 120 -20.60 -6.78 22.43
C ARG A 120 -20.76 -5.81 21.25
N VAL A 121 -20.62 -6.28 20.00
CA VAL A 121 -20.87 -5.46 18.80
C VAL A 121 -22.34 -5.08 18.73
N ILE A 122 -23.26 -6.04 18.85
CA ILE A 122 -24.72 -5.80 18.84
C ILE A 122 -25.11 -4.86 19.97
N TYR A 123 -24.65 -5.13 21.20
CA TYR A 123 -24.89 -4.27 22.36
C TYR A 123 -24.34 -2.87 22.12
N ARG A 124 -23.10 -2.72 21.62
CA ARG A 124 -22.51 -1.42 21.30
C ARG A 124 -23.33 -0.67 20.26
N THR A 125 -23.78 -1.34 19.20
CA THR A 125 -24.62 -0.74 18.15
C THR A 125 -25.99 -0.32 18.69
N PHE A 126 -26.63 -1.17 19.51
CA PHE A 126 -27.89 -0.84 20.17
C PHE A 126 -27.74 0.31 21.17
N THR A 127 -26.70 0.28 22.01
CA THR A 127 -26.42 1.36 22.95
C THR A 127 -26.06 2.65 22.23
N ALA A 128 -25.30 2.60 21.14
CA ALA A 128 -25.00 3.77 20.32
C ALA A 128 -26.29 4.35 19.70
N ALA A 129 -27.20 3.49 19.25
CA ALA A 129 -28.51 3.91 18.74
C ALA A 129 -29.42 4.51 19.84
N THR A 130 -29.29 4.07 21.10
CA THR A 130 -30.12 4.57 22.22
C THR A 130 -29.50 5.71 23.02
N SER A 131 -28.17 5.86 23.02
CA SER A 131 -27.42 6.91 23.72
C SER A 131 -27.27 8.21 22.91
N ALA A 132 -27.75 8.24 21.67
CA ALA A 132 -27.67 9.38 20.75
C ALA A 132 -28.61 10.55 21.11
N ARG A 133 -28.77 10.86 22.39
CA ARG A 133 -29.51 12.03 22.86
C ARG A 133 -28.60 12.83 23.77
N ASP A 134 -27.83 13.73 23.15
CA ASP A 134 -27.41 15.07 23.64
C ASP A 134 -25.95 15.47 23.34
N GLU A 135 -25.10 14.59 22.81
CA GLU A 135 -23.68 14.91 22.47
C GLU A 135 -23.44 14.87 20.95
N ILE A 136 -22.89 15.96 20.39
CA ILE A 136 -22.51 16.09 18.98
C ILE A 136 -21.14 15.41 18.79
N GLU A 137 -21.06 14.36 17.98
CA GLU A 137 -19.78 13.72 17.63
C GLU A 137 -19.34 14.15 16.22
N LEU A 138 -18.25 14.91 16.12
CA LEU A 138 -17.59 15.27 14.86
C LEU A 138 -16.50 14.26 14.52
N THR A 139 -16.48 13.75 13.29
CA THR A 139 -15.36 12.94 12.80
C THR A 139 -14.35 13.81 12.06
N VAL A 140 -13.10 13.80 12.52
CA VAL A 140 -12.00 14.57 11.92
C VAL A 140 -10.98 13.62 11.33
N MET A 141 -10.53 13.89 10.10
CA MET A 141 -9.53 13.07 9.44
C MET A 141 -8.34 13.90 8.96
N HIS A 142 -7.13 13.46 9.30
CA HIS A 142 -5.88 14.13 8.92
C HIS A 142 -4.73 13.12 8.72
N TRP A 143 -3.55 13.59 8.32
CA TRP A 143 -2.32 12.78 8.26
C TRP A 143 -1.17 13.50 8.95
N SER A 144 -0.11 12.75 9.31
CA SER A 144 1.04 13.29 10.07
C SER A 144 2.41 13.14 9.36
N GLY A 145 2.42 12.72 8.09
CA GLY A 145 3.55 12.85 7.15
C GLY A 145 4.94 12.59 7.74
N GLU A 146 5.91 13.48 7.43
CA GLU A 146 7.26 13.48 8.02
C GLU A 146 7.33 14.18 9.40
N GLY A 147 6.25 14.87 9.82
CA GLY A 147 6.12 15.42 11.18
C GLY A 147 5.95 14.34 12.25
N GLY A 148 5.61 13.11 11.84
CA GLY A 148 5.60 11.92 12.68
C GLY A 148 4.64 12.03 13.88
N GLN A 149 5.01 11.40 14.99
CA GLN A 149 4.19 11.39 16.21
C GLN A 149 4.04 12.77 16.85
N GLU A 150 4.95 13.71 16.56
CA GLU A 150 4.93 15.05 17.15
C GLU A 150 3.86 15.92 16.50
N GLU A 151 3.76 15.94 15.16
CA GLU A 151 2.63 16.57 14.46
C GLU A 151 1.31 15.96 14.92
N ASP A 152 1.27 14.63 15.05
CA ASP A 152 0.06 13.92 15.46
C ASP A 152 -0.45 14.38 16.83
N ARG A 153 0.48 14.55 17.76
CA ARG A 153 0.22 14.99 19.13
C ARG A 153 -0.24 16.44 19.19
N ILE A 154 0.34 17.34 18.38
CA ILE A 154 -0.08 18.75 18.32
C ILE A 154 -1.55 18.85 17.90
N VAL A 155 -1.95 18.09 16.87
CA VAL A 155 -3.35 18.08 16.43
C VAL A 155 -4.24 17.45 17.50
N GLU A 156 -3.85 16.33 18.09
CA GLU A 156 -4.61 15.68 19.17
C GLU A 156 -4.82 16.59 20.39
N ASP A 157 -3.76 17.24 20.86
CA ASP A 157 -3.82 18.20 21.97
C ASP A 157 -4.73 19.40 21.63
N SER A 158 -4.70 19.88 20.38
CA SER A 158 -5.59 20.95 19.91
C SER A 158 -7.06 20.51 19.88
N LEU A 159 -7.34 19.27 19.44
CA LEU A 159 -8.70 18.70 19.44
C LEU A 159 -9.24 18.52 20.86
N HIS A 160 -8.43 18.03 21.81
CA HIS A 160 -8.85 17.93 23.20
C HIS A 160 -9.11 19.29 23.84
N ALA A 161 -8.31 20.31 23.50
CA ALA A 161 -8.55 21.67 23.95
C ALA A 161 -9.85 22.25 23.34
N PHE A 162 -10.17 21.90 22.09
CA PHE A 162 -11.44 22.26 21.46
C PHE A 162 -12.64 21.62 22.16
N GLU A 163 -12.57 20.31 22.49
CA GLU A 163 -13.61 19.60 23.25
C GLU A 163 -13.84 20.26 24.62
N ALA A 164 -12.76 20.59 25.33
CA ALA A 164 -12.84 21.27 26.62
C ALA A 164 -13.47 22.67 26.52
N ALA A 165 -13.24 23.39 25.42
CA ALA A 165 -13.81 24.71 25.17
C ALA A 165 -15.27 24.67 24.65
N ASN A 166 -15.72 23.52 24.13
CA ASN A 166 -17.06 23.35 23.55
C ASN A 166 -17.79 22.16 24.22
N PRO A 167 -18.29 22.33 25.45
CA PRO A 167 -19.04 21.28 26.13
C PRO A 167 -20.22 20.77 25.29
N GLY A 168 -20.33 19.45 25.13
CA GLY A 168 -21.35 18.82 24.29
C GLY A 168 -20.90 18.51 22.86
N VAL A 169 -19.68 18.88 22.47
CA VAL A 169 -19.03 18.44 21.23
C VAL A 169 -17.89 17.48 21.55
N ARG A 170 -17.92 16.30 20.94
CA ARG A 170 -16.87 15.29 20.98
C ARG A 170 -16.24 15.14 19.61
N VAL A 171 -14.92 14.98 19.55
CA VAL A 171 -14.19 14.83 18.30
C VAL A 171 -13.60 13.41 18.18
N LYS A 172 -14.05 12.68 17.16
CA LYS A 172 -13.48 11.40 16.75
C LYS A 172 -12.39 11.62 15.70
N ARG A 173 -11.14 11.53 16.14
CA ARG A 173 -9.95 11.68 15.30
C ARG A 173 -9.61 10.40 14.53
N LEU A 174 -9.25 10.54 13.25
CA LEU A 174 -8.77 9.48 12.37
C LEU A 174 -7.47 9.92 11.68
N ASN A 175 -6.36 9.23 11.94
CA ASN A 175 -5.09 9.44 11.23
C ASN A 175 -4.56 8.12 10.66
N PRO A 176 -4.51 7.96 9.31
CA PRO A 176 -3.93 6.79 8.65
C PRO A 176 -2.40 6.75 8.56
N GLY A 177 -1.70 7.82 8.98
CA GLY A 177 -0.25 7.97 8.97
C GLY A 177 0.23 8.89 7.84
N ASP A 178 0.06 8.44 6.60
CA ASP A 178 0.52 9.14 5.39
C ASP A 178 -0.63 9.60 4.47
N ALA A 179 -0.33 10.51 3.54
CA ALA A 179 -1.30 11.10 2.62
C ALA A 179 -1.95 10.07 1.66
N GLY A 180 -1.22 9.05 1.21
CA GLY A 180 -1.77 8.04 0.30
C GLY A 180 -2.78 7.12 1.00
N SER A 181 -2.41 6.62 2.19
CA SER A 181 -3.32 5.87 3.07
C SER A 181 -4.52 6.73 3.49
N PHE A 182 -4.30 8.04 3.68
CA PHE A 182 -5.34 9.02 3.96
C PHE A 182 -6.39 9.09 2.85
N TYR A 183 -5.98 9.36 1.60
CA TYR A 183 -6.94 9.50 0.49
C TYR A 183 -7.69 8.20 0.21
N THR A 184 -7.02 7.05 0.34
CA THR A 184 -7.65 5.72 0.19
C THR A 184 -8.77 5.50 1.22
N LYS A 185 -8.48 5.82 2.50
CA LYS A 185 -9.46 5.67 3.58
C LYS A 185 -10.57 6.71 3.47
N LEU A 186 -10.25 7.96 3.10
CA LEU A 186 -11.22 9.04 2.91
C LEU A 186 -12.22 8.65 1.83
N GLN A 187 -11.73 8.16 0.69
CA GLN A 187 -12.57 7.66 -0.41
C GLN A 187 -13.48 6.52 0.04
N THR A 188 -12.94 5.54 0.78
CA THR A 188 -13.73 4.41 1.29
C THR A 188 -14.85 4.88 2.21
N MET A 189 -14.57 5.84 3.10
CA MET A 189 -15.56 6.42 4.00
C MET A 189 -16.62 7.23 3.25
N MET A 190 -16.22 8.04 2.27
CA MET A 190 -17.13 8.80 1.41
C MET A 190 -18.05 7.89 0.60
N ALA A 191 -17.50 6.85 -0.03
CA ALA A 191 -18.27 5.85 -0.77
C ALA A 191 -19.24 5.06 0.13
N ALA A 192 -18.89 4.85 1.39
CA ALA A 192 -19.77 4.22 2.38
C ALA A 192 -20.88 5.16 2.91
N GLY A 193 -20.87 6.44 2.56
CA GLY A 193 -21.79 7.44 3.10
C GLY A 193 -21.48 7.86 4.55
N GLU A 194 -20.26 7.57 5.02
CA GLU A 194 -19.75 7.90 6.35
C GLU A 194 -18.54 8.83 6.27
N ALA A 195 -18.61 9.84 5.38
CA ALA A 195 -17.54 10.82 5.21
C ALA A 195 -17.20 11.52 6.55
N PRO A 196 -15.92 11.81 6.84
CA PRO A 196 -15.55 12.67 7.96
C PRO A 196 -16.20 14.05 7.83
N ASP A 197 -16.54 14.68 8.95
CA ASP A 197 -17.13 16.02 8.97
C ASP A 197 -16.12 17.10 8.55
N VAL A 198 -14.89 16.99 9.07
CA VAL A 198 -13.76 17.89 8.76
C VAL A 198 -12.54 17.07 8.37
N PHE A 199 -11.86 17.42 7.28
CA PHE A 199 -10.70 16.67 6.81
C PHE A 199 -9.72 17.50 5.99
N TYR A 200 -8.50 16.98 5.84
CA TYR A 200 -7.49 17.59 4.99
C TYR A 200 -7.78 17.45 3.49
N VAL A 201 -7.54 18.54 2.75
CA VAL A 201 -7.54 18.55 1.29
C VAL A 201 -6.29 19.29 0.82
N GLY A 202 -5.42 18.61 0.07
CA GLY A 202 -4.31 19.26 -0.63
C GLY A 202 -4.82 20.12 -1.78
N TYR A 203 -4.14 21.24 -2.05
CA TYR A 203 -4.57 22.20 -3.08
C TYR A 203 -4.73 21.54 -4.48
N GLU A 204 -3.90 20.55 -4.79
CA GLU A 204 -3.92 19.77 -6.02
C GLU A 204 -5.19 18.91 -6.19
N ARG A 205 -5.92 18.65 -5.10
CA ARG A 205 -7.14 17.84 -5.09
C ARG A 205 -8.42 18.67 -5.01
N VAL A 206 -8.34 19.97 -4.78
CA VAL A 206 -9.51 20.85 -4.61
C VAL A 206 -10.46 20.78 -5.80
N ALA A 207 -9.94 20.93 -7.03
CA ALA A 207 -10.75 20.86 -8.24
C ALA A 207 -11.51 19.53 -8.35
N ASN A 208 -10.84 18.41 -8.06
CA ASN A 208 -11.44 17.08 -8.11
C ASN A 208 -12.57 16.94 -7.08
N PHE A 209 -12.30 17.27 -5.81
CA PHE A 209 -13.28 17.13 -4.73
C PHE A 209 -14.45 18.09 -4.86
N ALA A 210 -14.20 19.32 -5.31
CA ALA A 210 -15.24 20.31 -5.56
C ALA A 210 -16.14 19.92 -6.75
N SER A 211 -15.55 19.41 -7.85
CA SER A 211 -16.31 18.95 -9.02
C SER A 211 -17.20 17.74 -8.73
N LEU A 212 -16.78 16.90 -7.77
CA LEU A 212 -17.56 15.77 -7.27
C LEU A 212 -18.57 16.16 -6.18
N GLU A 213 -18.69 17.45 -5.88
CA GLU A 213 -19.56 17.98 -4.83
C GLU A 213 -19.30 17.37 -3.44
N LEU A 214 -18.05 17.06 -3.11
CA LEU A 214 -17.70 16.45 -1.82
C LEU A 214 -17.43 17.48 -0.73
N LEU A 215 -17.15 18.73 -1.12
CA LEU A 215 -16.78 19.82 -0.21
C LEU A 215 -17.95 20.80 -0.05
N LEU A 216 -18.15 21.27 1.18
CA LEU A 216 -19.09 22.34 1.50
C LEU A 216 -18.49 23.70 1.07
N PRO A 217 -19.18 24.50 0.24
CA PRO A 217 -18.83 25.90 0.02
C PRO A 217 -18.84 26.69 1.32
N ILE A 218 -17.75 27.39 1.65
CA ILE A 218 -17.63 28.11 2.94
C ILE A 218 -17.76 29.63 2.82
N ASP A 219 -18.02 30.19 1.64
CA ASP A 219 -18.14 31.65 1.45
C ASP A 219 -19.23 32.28 2.33
N THR A 220 -20.33 31.56 2.61
CA THR A 220 -21.39 32.04 3.50
C THR A 220 -20.93 32.15 4.96
N PHE A 221 -20.06 31.25 5.42
CA PHE A 221 -19.45 31.34 6.73
C PHE A 221 -18.46 32.51 6.79
N VAL A 222 -17.60 32.64 5.78
CA VAL A 222 -16.63 33.73 5.67
C VAL A 222 -17.29 35.10 5.63
N ALA A 223 -18.41 35.25 4.91
CA ALA A 223 -19.20 36.48 4.89
C ALA A 223 -19.73 36.84 6.29
N ARG A 224 -20.23 35.85 7.05
CA ARG A 224 -20.68 36.05 8.43
C ARG A 224 -19.55 36.48 9.37
N GLU A 225 -18.36 35.91 9.23
CA GLU A 225 -17.19 36.33 10.01
C GLU A 225 -16.76 37.76 9.65
N THR A 226 -16.79 38.11 8.36
CA THR A 226 -16.48 39.47 7.88
C THR A 226 -17.44 40.50 8.48
N GLU A 227 -18.74 40.19 8.53
CA GLU A 227 -19.73 41.04 9.19
C GLU A 227 -19.52 41.12 10.70
N ALA A 228 -19.22 40.00 11.37
CA ALA A 228 -18.94 39.98 12.80
C ALA A 228 -17.72 40.85 13.15
N ARG A 229 -16.66 40.79 12.34
CA ARG A 229 -15.50 41.67 12.46
C ARG A 229 -15.86 43.14 12.24
N ASN A 230 -16.68 43.46 11.24
CA ASN A 230 -17.16 44.83 11.02
C ASN A 230 -17.98 45.36 12.21
N ARG A 231 -18.56 44.47 13.03
CA ARG A 231 -19.22 44.79 14.31
C ARG A 231 -18.27 44.78 15.52
N GLY A 232 -16.97 44.52 15.33
CA GLY A 232 -15.95 44.57 16.38
C GLY A 232 -15.65 43.24 17.08
N ASP A 233 -16.09 42.09 16.56
CA ASP A 233 -15.74 40.78 17.13
C ASP A 233 -14.27 40.43 16.82
N ALA A 234 -13.43 40.46 17.86
CA ALA A 234 -12.01 40.13 17.75
C ALA A 234 -11.72 38.63 17.51
N ASN A 235 -12.71 37.76 17.74
CA ASN A 235 -12.58 36.31 17.52
C ASN A 235 -13.07 35.89 16.13
N ALA A 236 -13.56 36.83 15.31
CA ALA A 236 -14.00 36.54 13.96
C ALA A 236 -12.80 36.23 13.04
N LEU A 237 -12.94 35.23 12.18
CA LEU A 237 -11.90 34.86 11.21
C LEU A 237 -11.65 36.00 10.20
N ASP A 238 -10.40 36.42 10.05
CA ASP A 238 -9.98 37.43 9.08
C ASP A 238 -9.11 36.83 7.98
N LEU A 239 -9.68 36.56 6.80
CA LEU A 239 -8.92 36.06 5.65
C LEU A 239 -7.87 37.04 5.11
N THR A 240 -7.97 38.35 5.38
CA THR A 240 -6.96 39.32 4.96
C THR A 240 -5.67 39.24 5.79
N ALA A 241 -5.76 38.65 6.98
CA ALA A 241 -4.62 38.31 7.82
C ALA A 241 -3.83 37.09 7.30
N PHE A 242 -4.40 36.32 6.36
CA PHE A 242 -3.73 35.21 5.69
C PHE A 242 -2.94 35.70 4.48
N TYR A 243 -1.95 34.91 4.03
CA TYR A 243 -1.36 35.11 2.71
C TYR A 243 -2.38 34.74 1.62
N ALA A 244 -2.69 35.68 0.73
CA ALA A 244 -3.77 35.54 -0.25
C ALA A 244 -3.60 34.29 -1.12
N GLN A 245 -2.37 34.03 -1.59
CA GLN A 245 -2.03 32.87 -2.41
C GLN A 245 -2.41 31.54 -1.75
N THR A 246 -2.32 31.45 -0.42
CA THR A 246 -2.68 30.23 0.32
C THR A 246 -4.18 30.01 0.40
N VAL A 247 -4.96 31.09 0.46
CA VAL A 247 -6.43 31.03 0.49
C VAL A 247 -6.95 30.74 -0.91
N ASP A 248 -6.39 31.41 -1.92
CA ASP A 248 -6.79 31.26 -3.32
C ASP A 248 -6.53 29.83 -3.83
N ALA A 249 -5.53 29.14 -3.28
CA ALA A 249 -5.28 27.72 -3.54
C ALA A 249 -6.49 26.79 -3.31
N PHE A 250 -7.47 27.25 -2.51
CA PHE A 250 -8.69 26.50 -2.17
C PHE A 250 -9.95 27.10 -2.81
N ARG A 251 -9.79 28.03 -3.75
CA ARG A 251 -10.88 28.54 -4.58
C ARG A 251 -11.00 27.75 -5.88
N PHE A 252 -12.21 27.43 -6.28
CA PHE A 252 -12.48 26.77 -7.56
C PHE A 252 -13.74 27.33 -8.23
N ASN A 253 -13.62 27.68 -9.52
CA ASN A 253 -14.70 28.30 -10.31
C ASN A 253 -15.44 27.30 -11.23
N GLY A 254 -15.07 26.02 -11.20
CA GLY A 254 -15.60 24.97 -12.08
C GLY A 254 -14.61 24.52 -13.16
N THR A 255 -13.61 25.34 -13.49
CA THR A 255 -12.56 25.02 -14.47
C THR A 255 -11.16 25.22 -13.92
N ARG A 256 -10.94 26.25 -13.11
CA ARG A 256 -9.62 26.68 -12.63
C ARG A 256 -9.58 26.83 -11.10
N VAL A 257 -8.47 26.40 -10.50
CA VAL A 257 -8.13 26.65 -9.09
C VAL A 257 -7.50 28.04 -8.94
N GLY A 258 -7.79 28.76 -7.86
CA GLY A 258 -7.33 30.13 -7.63
C GLY A 258 -8.47 31.14 -7.56
N GLU A 259 -9.61 30.83 -8.16
CA GLU A 259 -10.73 31.75 -8.34
C GLU A 259 -12.07 31.08 -8.01
N GLY A 260 -13.08 31.88 -7.67
CA GLY A 260 -14.43 31.38 -7.41
C GLY A 260 -14.68 30.99 -5.96
N VAL A 261 -15.47 29.93 -5.78
CA VAL A 261 -16.01 29.48 -4.48
C VAL A 261 -14.89 28.91 -3.62
N LEU A 262 -14.87 29.26 -2.34
CA LEU A 262 -13.89 28.78 -1.37
C LEU A 262 -14.37 27.48 -0.71
N TYR A 263 -13.49 26.47 -0.65
CA TYR A 263 -13.82 25.12 -0.15
C TYR A 263 -13.00 24.67 1.08
N GLY A 264 -12.11 25.51 1.59
CA GLY A 264 -11.30 25.18 2.76
C GLY A 264 -10.51 26.37 3.29
N ILE A 265 -10.04 26.27 4.53
CA ILE A 265 -9.13 27.26 5.15
C ILE A 265 -7.73 26.64 5.23
N PRO A 266 -6.69 27.30 4.68
CA PRO A 266 -5.34 26.74 4.64
C PRO A 266 -4.77 26.61 6.05
N LYS A 267 -4.27 25.41 6.41
CA LYS A 267 -3.70 25.13 7.73
C LYS A 267 -2.29 25.69 7.87
N ASP A 268 -1.51 25.55 6.81
CA ASP A 268 -0.11 25.93 6.68
C ASP A 268 0.27 25.91 5.20
N PHE A 269 1.48 26.33 4.88
CA PHE A 269 2.04 26.22 3.54
C PHE A 269 3.57 26.16 3.57
N THR A 270 4.19 26.03 2.41
CA THR A 270 5.64 26.20 2.27
C THR A 270 5.99 26.79 0.91
N THR A 271 7.07 27.57 0.89
CA THR A 271 7.87 27.85 -0.30
C THR A 271 8.98 26.79 -0.41
N VAL A 272 9.64 26.70 -1.57
CA VAL A 272 10.69 25.70 -1.81
C VAL A 272 12.07 26.33 -1.97
N GLY A 273 13.09 25.54 -1.65
CA GLY A 273 14.50 25.92 -1.74
C GLY A 273 15.41 24.74 -1.42
N PHE A 274 16.68 25.01 -1.11
CA PHE A 274 17.71 24.02 -0.85
C PHE A 274 18.17 24.06 0.60
N TYR A 275 18.32 22.89 1.21
CA TYR A 275 19.05 22.73 2.47
C TYR A 275 20.50 22.47 2.15
N TYR A 276 21.42 23.10 2.87
CA TYR A 276 22.85 22.98 2.58
C TYR A 276 23.68 22.68 3.83
N ASN A 277 24.74 21.90 3.65
CA ASN A 277 25.65 21.50 4.70
C ASN A 277 26.76 22.55 4.86
N LYS A 278 26.74 23.29 5.98
CA LYS A 278 27.66 24.40 6.24
C LYS A 278 29.11 23.95 6.37
N ASP A 279 29.33 22.76 6.91
CA ASP A 279 30.66 22.20 7.12
C ASP A 279 31.31 21.85 5.78
N LEU A 280 30.55 21.25 4.86
CA LEU A 280 31.03 20.95 3.51
C LEU A 280 31.32 22.23 2.70
N PHE A 281 30.49 23.26 2.82
CA PHE A 281 30.75 24.57 2.21
C PHE A 281 32.04 25.19 2.75
N THR A 282 32.24 25.13 4.06
CA THR A 282 33.47 25.62 4.73
C THR A 282 34.69 24.82 4.27
N GLN A 283 34.57 23.49 4.17
CA GLN A 283 35.63 22.60 3.71
C GLN A 283 36.00 22.84 2.24
N ALA A 284 35.02 23.12 1.38
CA ALA A 284 35.24 23.46 -0.02
C ALA A 284 35.74 24.90 -0.22
N GLY A 285 35.75 25.73 0.82
CA GLY A 285 36.20 27.12 0.76
C GLY A 285 35.28 28.04 -0.05
N ILE A 286 33.99 27.73 -0.12
CA ILE A 286 32.98 28.51 -0.85
C ILE A 286 32.07 29.29 0.11
N ALA A 287 31.54 30.43 -0.35
CA ALA A 287 30.62 31.24 0.43
C ALA A 287 29.26 30.53 0.60
N PHE A 288 28.58 30.78 1.72
CA PHE A 288 27.23 30.25 1.92
C PHE A 288 26.23 30.92 0.95
N PRO A 289 25.17 30.20 0.53
CA PRO A 289 24.12 30.76 -0.30
C PRO A 289 23.48 32.00 0.32
N THR A 290 23.09 32.96 -0.53
CA THR A 290 22.34 34.15 -0.12
C THR A 290 20.93 34.10 -0.69
N ASN A 291 20.00 34.92 -0.19
CA ASN A 291 18.63 34.96 -0.71
C ASN A 291 18.55 35.43 -2.18
N ALA A 292 19.61 36.03 -2.74
CA ALA A 292 19.68 36.53 -4.11
C ALA A 292 20.52 35.67 -5.07
N TRP A 293 20.95 34.48 -4.64
CA TRP A 293 21.77 33.58 -5.45
C TRP A 293 21.04 33.06 -6.70
N THR A 294 21.82 32.78 -7.73
CA THR A 294 21.37 32.38 -9.06
C THR A 294 21.58 30.90 -9.34
N TRP A 295 20.99 30.36 -10.40
CA TRP A 295 21.30 29.00 -10.85
C TRP A 295 22.80 28.79 -11.17
N ASP A 296 23.51 29.84 -11.59
CA ASP A 296 24.96 29.80 -11.81
C ASP A 296 25.75 29.69 -10.49
N ASP A 297 25.31 30.40 -9.45
CA ASP A 297 25.87 30.28 -8.10
C ASP A 297 25.60 28.89 -7.50
N TYR A 298 24.39 28.37 -7.70
CA TYR A 298 24.01 27.03 -7.28
C TYR A 298 24.90 25.95 -7.91
N ILE A 299 25.03 25.97 -9.25
CA ILE A 299 25.78 24.92 -9.93
C ILE A 299 27.30 25.05 -9.70
N SER A 300 27.82 26.27 -9.59
CA SER A 300 29.23 26.48 -9.24
C SER A 300 29.55 25.98 -7.84
N SER A 301 28.64 26.18 -6.87
CA SER A 301 28.74 25.62 -5.53
C SER A 301 28.69 24.09 -5.56
N ALA A 302 27.74 23.50 -6.29
CA ALA A 302 27.63 22.05 -6.44
C ALA A 302 28.90 21.42 -7.04
N ARG A 303 29.47 22.03 -8.09
CA ARG A 303 30.74 21.58 -8.70
C ARG A 303 31.94 21.73 -7.77
N ALA A 304 31.96 22.75 -6.92
CA ALA A 304 33.03 22.92 -5.93
C ALA A 304 32.96 21.84 -4.83
N LEU A 305 31.75 21.55 -4.35
CA LEU A 305 31.49 20.50 -3.35
C LEU A 305 31.80 19.11 -3.90
N ALA A 306 31.48 18.83 -5.17
CA ALA A 306 31.77 17.57 -5.85
C ALA A 306 33.27 17.22 -5.94
N LYS A 307 34.17 18.19 -5.73
CA LYS A 307 35.62 17.96 -5.67
C LYS A 307 36.06 17.38 -4.32
N LEU A 308 35.22 17.43 -3.30
CA LEU A 308 35.53 16.83 -2.00
C LEU A 308 35.41 15.30 -2.09
N PRO A 309 36.34 14.53 -1.47
CA PRO A 309 36.34 13.08 -1.57
C PRO A 309 35.06 12.44 -1.00
N GLY A 310 34.32 11.70 -1.83
CA GLY A 310 33.12 10.97 -1.41
C GLY A 310 31.90 11.86 -1.11
N VAL A 311 31.90 13.09 -1.63
CA VAL A 311 30.81 14.06 -1.49
C VAL A 311 30.14 14.28 -2.85
N THR A 312 28.82 14.36 -2.85
CA THR A 312 28.03 14.80 -4.00
C THR A 312 27.62 16.25 -3.82
N GLY A 313 27.71 17.05 -4.88
CA GLY A 313 27.44 18.48 -4.82
C GLY A 313 26.03 18.83 -4.37
N SER A 314 25.01 18.28 -5.04
CA SER A 314 23.61 18.52 -4.69
C SER A 314 22.67 17.39 -5.12
N GLU A 315 21.58 17.17 -4.40
CA GLU A 315 20.39 16.48 -4.91
C GLU A 315 19.41 17.51 -5.47
N PHE A 316 18.95 17.30 -6.70
CA PHE A 316 17.88 18.08 -7.31
C PHE A 316 16.59 17.24 -7.45
N VAL A 317 15.51 17.58 -6.75
CA VAL A 317 14.27 16.82 -6.81
C VAL A 317 13.48 17.15 -8.09
N THR A 318 13.14 16.12 -8.86
CA THR A 318 12.47 16.21 -10.17
C THR A 318 10.96 15.97 -10.13
N TRP A 319 10.30 16.24 -9.01
CA TRP A 319 8.83 16.12 -8.95
C TRP A 319 8.16 17.03 -9.98
N PRO A 320 6.99 16.67 -10.53
CA PRO A 320 6.30 17.48 -11.54
C PRO A 320 6.17 18.96 -11.16
N VAL A 321 5.79 19.24 -9.91
CA VAL A 321 5.69 20.60 -9.38
C VAL A 321 7.06 21.31 -9.28
N MET A 322 8.13 20.59 -8.95
CA MET A 322 9.48 21.15 -8.85
C MET A 322 10.06 21.45 -10.22
N VAL A 323 9.85 20.56 -11.20
CA VAL A 323 10.25 20.78 -12.59
C VAL A 323 9.55 22.01 -13.16
N ARG A 324 8.25 22.16 -12.91
CA ARG A 324 7.50 23.36 -13.33
C ARG A 324 7.98 24.62 -12.62
N THR A 325 8.26 24.54 -11.31
CA THR A 325 8.82 25.68 -10.56
C THR A 325 10.17 26.12 -11.14
N TYR A 326 11.04 25.17 -11.50
CA TYR A 326 12.30 25.43 -12.18
C TYR A 326 12.10 26.07 -13.55
N LEU A 327 11.18 25.56 -14.37
CA LEU A 327 10.84 26.18 -15.66
C LEU A 327 10.38 27.64 -15.48
N ARG A 328 9.57 27.93 -14.46
CA ARG A 328 9.11 29.29 -14.15
C ARG A 328 10.24 30.22 -13.75
N SER A 329 11.27 29.73 -13.06
CA SER A 329 12.47 30.53 -12.77
C SER A 329 13.29 30.85 -14.03
N GLU A 330 13.08 30.11 -15.11
CA GLU A 330 13.66 30.33 -16.44
C GLU A 330 12.69 31.04 -17.40
N ALA A 331 11.70 31.76 -16.86
CA ALA A 331 10.65 32.46 -17.62
C ALA A 331 9.89 31.55 -18.61
N SER A 332 9.70 30.28 -18.26
CA SER A 332 9.04 29.25 -19.06
C SER A 332 8.00 28.45 -18.24
N GLU A 333 7.12 27.69 -18.89
CA GLU A 333 6.13 26.85 -18.19
C GLU A 333 5.75 25.62 -19.04
N ALA A 334 5.31 24.55 -18.39
CA ALA A 334 4.92 23.30 -19.06
C ALA A 334 3.57 23.38 -19.78
N ILE A 335 2.69 24.28 -19.34
CA ILE A 335 1.32 24.46 -19.82
C ILE A 335 0.95 25.95 -19.70
N ASP A 336 0.02 26.44 -20.51
CA ASP A 336 -0.48 27.81 -20.37
C ASP A 336 -1.30 28.02 -19.08
N ASP A 337 -1.57 29.30 -18.77
CA ASP A 337 -2.31 29.70 -17.57
C ASP A 337 -3.77 29.20 -17.57
N ASP A 338 -4.34 28.98 -18.76
CA ASP A 338 -5.68 28.43 -18.97
C ASP A 338 -5.71 26.89 -18.88
N LEU A 339 -4.57 26.24 -18.67
CA LEU A 339 -4.41 24.78 -18.55
C LEU A 339 -4.93 24.01 -19.77
N SER A 340 -4.85 24.62 -20.95
CA SER A 340 -5.44 24.15 -22.20
C SER A 340 -4.39 23.80 -23.27
N VAL A 341 -3.25 24.48 -23.28
CA VAL A 341 -2.19 24.33 -24.27
C VAL A 341 -0.88 23.92 -23.60
N VAL A 342 -0.39 22.74 -23.94
CA VAL A 342 0.93 22.23 -23.52
C VAL A 342 2.05 23.05 -24.19
N ARG A 343 3.09 23.39 -23.42
CA ARG A 343 4.19 24.28 -23.83
C ARG A 343 5.60 23.71 -23.53
N VAL A 344 5.70 22.44 -23.16
CA VAL A 344 7.00 21.84 -22.77
C VAL A 344 8.02 21.86 -23.93
N ALA A 345 7.57 21.76 -25.19
CA ALA A 345 8.45 21.80 -26.37
C ALA A 345 9.00 23.20 -26.74
N GLN A 346 8.68 24.26 -26.00
CA GLN A 346 9.22 25.59 -26.28
C GLN A 346 10.76 25.61 -26.13
N PRO A 347 11.50 26.37 -26.95
CA PRO A 347 12.96 26.38 -26.92
C PRO A 347 13.56 26.71 -25.54
N THR A 348 12.91 27.61 -24.79
CA THR A 348 13.29 27.98 -23.41
C THR A 348 13.14 26.80 -22.45
N SER A 349 12.00 26.09 -22.50
CA SER A 349 11.76 24.88 -21.69
C SER A 349 12.76 23.78 -22.02
N VAL A 350 12.98 23.51 -23.31
CA VAL A 350 13.95 22.48 -23.76
C VAL A 350 15.36 22.82 -23.28
N ALA A 351 15.81 24.07 -23.44
CA ALA A 351 17.14 24.48 -23.00
C ALA A 351 17.32 24.36 -21.48
N ALA A 352 16.32 24.77 -20.68
CA ALA A 352 16.36 24.66 -19.23
C ALA A 352 16.43 23.20 -18.76
N LEU A 353 15.62 22.32 -19.36
CA LEU A 353 15.57 20.89 -19.04
C LEU A 353 16.84 20.16 -19.48
N GLU A 354 17.39 20.46 -20.66
CA GLU A 354 18.67 19.90 -21.12
C GLU A 354 19.82 20.34 -20.23
N ARG A 355 19.81 21.60 -19.76
CA ARG A 355 20.80 22.09 -18.78
C ARG A 355 20.73 21.29 -17.48
N LEU A 356 19.53 21.04 -16.94
CA LEU A 356 19.33 20.24 -15.74
C LEU A 356 19.76 18.78 -15.94
N ARG A 357 19.46 18.19 -17.10
CA ARG A 357 19.91 16.84 -17.49
C ARG A 357 21.43 16.76 -17.56
N ALA A 358 22.08 17.74 -18.18
CA ALA A 358 23.52 17.79 -18.32
C ALA A 358 24.22 17.86 -16.95
N TRP A 359 23.73 18.71 -16.04
CA TRP A 359 24.25 18.78 -14.67
C TRP A 359 24.19 17.46 -13.91
N ARG A 360 23.22 16.59 -14.23
CA ARG A 360 23.05 15.29 -13.58
C ARG A 360 23.85 14.16 -14.23
N HIS A 361 23.85 14.12 -15.57
CA HIS A 361 24.33 12.94 -16.30
C HIS A 361 25.68 13.15 -16.98
N ASP A 362 26.04 14.39 -17.31
CA ASP A 362 27.28 14.70 -18.03
C ASP A 362 28.40 15.16 -17.09
N GLU A 363 28.07 15.47 -15.83
CA GLU A 363 29.02 15.88 -14.81
C GLU A 363 29.14 14.84 -13.69
N GLU A 364 30.36 14.58 -13.24
CA GLU A 364 30.61 13.60 -12.17
C GLU A 364 30.39 14.22 -10.79
N ASN A 365 29.52 13.60 -9.99
CA ASN A 365 29.20 13.99 -8.61
C ASN A 365 28.65 15.41 -8.43
N THR A 366 28.42 16.20 -9.49
CA THR A 366 27.83 17.54 -9.38
C THR A 366 26.42 17.46 -8.83
N LEU A 367 25.54 16.71 -9.50
CA LEU A 367 24.26 16.30 -8.93
C LEU A 367 24.29 14.82 -8.59
N THR A 368 23.43 14.43 -7.64
CA THR A 368 23.17 13.02 -7.40
C THR A 368 22.71 12.38 -8.69
N SER A 369 23.33 11.26 -9.03
CA SER A 369 23.03 10.58 -10.29
C SER A 369 21.70 9.82 -10.27
N GLY A 370 20.84 10.01 -9.25
CA GLY A 370 19.57 9.30 -9.10
C GLY A 370 19.72 7.80 -8.82
N LYS A 371 20.95 7.36 -8.50
CA LYS A 371 21.37 5.95 -8.42
C LYS A 371 20.74 5.22 -7.23
N SER A 372 20.68 5.88 -6.08
CA SER A 372 20.12 5.32 -4.85
C SER A 372 18.65 5.70 -4.69
N LYS A 373 17.80 4.67 -4.58
CA LYS A 373 16.38 4.80 -4.22
C LYS A 373 16.09 4.56 -2.74
N ILE A 374 17.12 4.32 -1.93
CA ILE A 374 16.94 4.10 -0.50
C ILE A 374 16.44 5.36 0.18
N ALA A 375 16.86 6.51 -0.32
CA ALA A 375 16.55 7.79 0.25
C ALA A 375 15.66 8.60 -0.71
N THR A 376 14.56 9.14 -0.17
CA THR A 376 13.91 10.32 -0.75
C THR A 376 14.96 11.43 -0.93
N GLY A 377 14.73 12.39 -1.85
CA GLY A 377 15.65 13.54 -1.98
C GLY A 377 15.88 14.28 -0.65
N ALA A 378 14.94 14.15 0.31
CA ALA A 378 15.13 14.61 1.67
C ALA A 378 16.10 13.75 2.49
N SER A 379 16.06 12.42 2.41
CA SER A 379 16.87 11.55 3.28
C SER A 379 18.32 11.41 2.85
N VAL A 380 18.69 11.73 1.60
CA VAL A 380 20.10 11.71 1.17
C VAL A 380 20.95 12.74 1.92
N PHE A 381 20.32 13.85 2.34
CA PHE A 381 20.99 14.90 3.10
C PHE A 381 21.40 14.44 4.51
N LEU A 382 20.59 13.59 5.16
CA LEU A 382 20.84 13.08 6.52
C LEU A 382 22.19 12.36 6.65
N GLY A 383 22.71 11.80 5.55
CA GLY A 383 23.98 11.10 5.53
C GLY A 383 25.22 12.00 5.59
N GLY A 384 25.07 13.33 5.46
CA GLY A 384 26.16 14.30 5.52
C GLY A 384 27.15 14.24 4.36
N LYS A 385 26.85 13.45 3.31
CA LYS A 385 27.67 13.30 2.10
C LYS A 385 27.16 14.08 0.89
N VAL A 386 26.01 14.72 1.03
CA VAL A 386 25.42 15.56 -0.01
C VAL A 386 25.50 17.01 0.45
N GLY A 387 26.11 17.86 -0.38
CA GLY A 387 26.36 19.28 -0.05
C GLY A 387 25.09 20.11 0.03
N MET A 388 24.13 19.87 -0.86
CA MET A 388 22.83 20.52 -0.91
C MET A 388 21.70 19.55 -1.26
N ALA A 389 20.49 19.75 -0.76
CA ALA A 389 19.33 18.95 -1.15
C ALA A 389 18.09 19.84 -1.32
N GLY A 390 17.45 19.74 -2.48
CA GLY A 390 16.31 20.58 -2.85
C GLY A 390 15.93 20.37 -4.32
N PRO A 391 15.10 21.20 -4.93
CA PRO A 391 14.18 22.08 -4.23
C PRO A 391 13.06 21.24 -3.59
N PHE A 392 12.76 21.50 -2.32
CA PHE A 392 11.56 21.01 -1.65
C PHE A 392 11.23 21.89 -0.43
N GLY A 393 10.08 21.67 0.18
CA GLY A 393 9.55 22.52 1.22
C GLY A 393 10.04 22.17 2.63
N ARG A 394 9.40 22.80 3.61
CA ARG A 394 9.78 22.78 5.03
C ARG A 394 9.49 21.47 5.77
N TRP A 395 8.64 20.60 5.22
CA TRP A 395 8.17 19.39 5.91
C TRP A 395 9.27 18.42 6.38
N VAL A 396 10.49 18.55 5.84
CA VAL A 396 11.68 17.76 6.22
C VAL A 396 12.38 18.24 7.49
N VAL A 397 12.17 19.51 7.89
CA VAL A 397 12.91 20.17 8.97
C VAL A 397 12.82 19.43 10.31
N PRO A 398 11.66 18.88 10.73
CA PRO A 398 11.60 18.06 11.94
C PRO A 398 12.58 16.87 11.90
N SER A 399 12.71 16.22 10.75
CA SER A 399 13.68 15.14 10.54
C SER A 399 15.12 15.65 10.57
N TYR A 400 15.41 16.79 9.96
CA TYR A 400 16.76 17.36 9.90
C TYR A 400 17.24 17.93 11.23
N ARG A 401 16.33 18.35 12.11
CA ARG A 401 16.66 18.75 13.48
C ARG A 401 17.21 17.61 14.34
N ASN A 402 17.04 16.35 13.89
CA ASN A 402 17.67 15.19 14.52
C ASN A 402 19.11 14.94 14.06
N ILE A 403 19.63 15.69 13.07
CA ILE A 403 21.04 15.63 12.68
C ILE A 403 21.86 16.21 13.84
N PRO A 404 22.81 15.45 14.43
CA PRO A 404 23.66 15.99 15.48
C PRO A 404 24.48 17.17 14.95
N THR A 405 24.73 18.18 15.78
CA THR A 405 25.62 19.29 15.43
C THR A 405 27.05 18.79 15.18
N THR A 406 27.88 19.60 14.53
CA THR A 406 29.31 19.28 14.31
C THR A 406 30.04 18.93 15.62
N ALA A 407 29.72 19.63 16.71
CA ALA A 407 30.27 19.35 18.05
C ALA A 407 29.91 17.96 18.62
N ASN A 408 28.86 17.32 18.09
CA ASN A 408 28.33 16.03 18.55
C ASN A 408 28.46 14.93 17.49
N GLY A 409 29.35 15.11 16.51
CA GLY A 409 29.67 14.10 15.49
C GLY A 409 28.71 14.03 14.31
N GLY A 410 27.88 15.06 14.09
CA GLY A 410 27.15 15.25 12.84
C GLY A 410 27.65 16.48 12.08
N PHE A 411 26.76 17.33 11.58
CA PHE A 411 27.11 18.52 10.79
C PHE A 411 26.08 19.65 10.94
N ASP A 412 26.53 20.87 10.79
CA ASP A 412 25.66 22.05 10.81
C ASP A 412 25.06 22.31 9.41
N TRP A 413 23.80 22.74 9.37
CA TRP A 413 23.06 22.96 8.13
C TRP A 413 22.13 24.18 8.22
N ASP A 414 21.69 24.69 7.07
CA ASP A 414 20.72 25.78 6.98
C ASP A 414 19.93 25.72 5.67
N PHE A 415 19.03 26.68 5.46
CA PHE A 415 18.16 26.79 4.29
C PHE A 415 18.55 27.96 3.38
N ALA A 416 18.47 27.73 2.08
CA ALA A 416 18.64 28.72 1.02
C ALA A 416 17.38 28.76 0.14
N PRO A 417 16.84 29.95 -0.19
CA PRO A 417 15.69 30.07 -1.11
C PRO A 417 15.95 29.46 -2.48
N LEU A 418 14.92 29.27 -3.30
CA LEU A 418 15.11 28.80 -4.68
C LEU A 418 16.04 29.76 -5.46
N PRO A 419 17.06 29.26 -6.18
CA PRO A 419 17.89 30.12 -7.02
C PRO A 419 17.08 30.81 -8.11
N ARG A 420 17.42 32.07 -8.41
CA ARG A 420 16.79 32.83 -9.50
C ARG A 420 17.43 32.52 -10.86
N GLY A 421 16.61 32.50 -11.90
CA GLY A 421 17.04 32.37 -13.29
C GLY A 421 16.76 33.64 -14.09
N ALA A 422 16.15 33.48 -15.27
CA ALA A 422 15.66 34.60 -16.08
C ALA A 422 14.53 35.39 -15.40
N SER A 423 13.82 34.78 -14.44
CA SER A 423 12.81 35.40 -13.61
C SER A 423 12.89 34.89 -12.17
N GLU A 424 12.40 35.70 -11.23
CA GLU A 424 12.14 35.24 -9.87
C GLU A 424 10.84 34.44 -9.86
N ALA A 425 10.88 33.24 -9.27
CA ALA A 425 9.72 32.36 -9.20
C ALA A 425 9.85 31.44 -8.00
N ASN A 426 8.73 31.17 -7.33
CA ASN A 426 8.61 30.08 -6.36
C ASN A 426 7.21 29.48 -6.46
N CYS A 427 6.94 28.44 -5.66
CA CYS A 427 5.61 27.86 -5.57
C CYS A 427 5.10 27.80 -4.13
N VAL A 428 3.79 27.80 -3.99
CA VAL A 428 3.07 27.56 -2.73
C VAL A 428 2.56 26.13 -2.74
N LEU A 429 2.97 25.34 -1.76
CA LEU A 429 2.41 24.03 -1.46
C LEU A 429 1.64 24.14 -0.14
N THR A 430 0.35 23.80 -0.14
CA THR A 430 -0.52 24.02 1.01
C THR A 430 -1.62 22.96 1.11
N VAL A 431 -2.14 22.79 2.33
CA VAL A 431 -3.23 21.89 2.69
C VAL A 431 -4.26 22.69 3.48
N SER A 432 -5.54 22.44 3.23
CA SER A 432 -6.63 23.06 3.98
C SER A 432 -7.31 22.09 4.93
N TRP A 433 -7.98 22.66 5.94
CA TRP A 433 -9.11 22.02 6.58
C TRP A 433 -10.37 22.34 5.78
N SER A 434 -11.01 21.30 5.24
CA SER A 434 -12.26 21.37 4.49
C SER A 434 -13.40 20.66 5.23
N ILE A 435 -14.64 21.04 4.92
CA ILE A 435 -15.86 20.49 5.53
C ILE A 435 -16.58 19.62 4.49
N ALA A 436 -17.06 18.45 4.88
CA ALA A 436 -17.87 17.59 4.01
C ALA A 436 -19.19 18.27 3.64
N LYS A 437 -19.59 18.21 2.35
CA LYS A 437 -20.88 18.75 1.88
C LYS A 437 -22.08 18.20 2.65
N HIS A 438 -22.01 16.92 3.05
CA HIS A 438 -23.11 16.20 3.69
C HIS A 438 -22.96 16.04 5.22
N THR A 439 -22.09 16.83 5.86
CA THR A 439 -22.01 16.84 7.34
C THR A 439 -23.37 17.16 7.96
N LYS A 440 -23.68 16.51 9.09
CA LYS A 440 -24.88 16.81 9.89
C LYS A 440 -24.70 18.05 10.76
N TYR A 441 -23.46 18.50 10.96
CA TYR A 441 -23.07 19.51 11.94
C TYR A 441 -22.19 20.61 11.29
N PRO A 442 -22.72 21.35 10.30
CA PRO A 442 -21.91 22.31 9.54
C PRO A 442 -21.41 23.49 10.39
N GLU A 443 -22.18 23.92 11.40
CA GLU A 443 -21.79 25.02 12.29
C GLU A 443 -20.70 24.61 13.27
N GLU A 444 -20.79 23.41 13.86
CA GLU A 444 -19.77 22.86 14.75
C GLU A 444 -18.49 22.52 13.99
N SER A 445 -18.63 22.02 12.76
CA SER A 445 -17.51 21.81 11.84
C SER A 445 -16.79 23.12 11.53
N TRP A 446 -17.53 24.20 11.26
CA TRP A 446 -16.95 25.53 11.04
C TRP A 446 -16.21 26.05 12.28
N LYS A 447 -16.79 25.92 13.48
CA LYS A 447 -16.12 26.29 14.74
C LYS A 447 -14.78 25.55 14.89
N LEU A 448 -14.77 24.26 14.57
CA LEU A 448 -13.57 23.44 14.63
C LEU A 448 -12.52 23.88 13.60
N VAL A 449 -12.91 24.15 12.35
CA VAL A 449 -11.99 24.66 11.31
C VAL A 449 -11.34 25.97 11.76
N LYS A 450 -12.11 26.91 12.32
CA LYS A 450 -11.57 28.16 12.87
C LYS A 450 -10.58 27.92 14.01
N TRP A 451 -10.91 27.00 14.93
CA TRP A 451 -10.03 26.64 16.04
C TRP A 451 -8.69 26.07 15.54
N LEU A 452 -8.74 25.13 14.60
CA LEU A 452 -7.55 24.46 14.07
C LEU A 452 -6.67 25.37 13.20
N THR A 453 -7.21 26.52 12.76
CA THR A 453 -6.51 27.50 11.93
C THR A 453 -6.20 28.80 12.68
N ASP A 454 -6.44 28.83 13.99
CA ASP A 454 -6.17 29.99 14.83
C ASP A 454 -4.66 30.23 15.04
N ALA A 455 -4.32 31.41 15.56
CA ALA A 455 -2.93 31.79 15.76
C ALA A 455 -2.18 30.84 16.72
N LYS A 456 -2.87 30.29 17.72
CA LYS A 456 -2.28 29.39 18.72
C LYS A 456 -1.91 28.03 18.12
N SER A 457 -2.82 27.44 17.36
CA SER A 457 -2.65 26.16 16.67
C SER A 457 -1.55 26.27 15.63
N GLN A 458 -1.56 27.33 14.81
CA GLN A 458 -0.50 27.56 13.83
C GLN A 458 0.87 27.81 14.49
N ALA A 459 0.92 28.55 15.61
CA ALA A 459 2.17 28.76 16.35
C ALA A 459 2.72 27.47 16.98
N ALA A 460 1.85 26.54 17.40
CA ALA A 460 2.28 25.23 17.90
C ALA A 460 2.96 24.42 16.78
N SER A 461 2.33 24.35 15.60
CA SER A 461 2.88 23.68 14.42
C SER A 461 4.16 24.35 13.89
N ALA A 462 4.24 25.69 13.94
CA ALA A 462 5.42 26.44 13.50
C ALA A 462 6.68 26.05 14.29
N ARG A 463 6.55 25.87 15.61
CA ARG A 463 7.67 25.51 16.49
C ARG A 463 8.23 24.12 16.20
N LEU A 464 7.38 23.17 15.81
CA LEU A 464 7.83 21.86 15.33
C LEU A 464 8.76 22.00 14.11
N GLY A 465 8.56 23.06 13.33
CA GLY A 465 9.35 23.36 12.14
C GLY A 465 8.77 22.74 10.88
N LEU A 466 7.52 22.25 10.89
CA LEU A 466 6.96 21.50 9.77
C LEU A 466 6.62 22.37 8.55
N ALA A 467 6.03 23.55 8.77
CA ALA A 467 5.50 24.40 7.70
C ALA A 467 5.44 25.87 8.12
N ILE A 468 5.21 26.76 7.16
CA ILE A 468 5.01 28.20 7.34
C ILE A 468 3.54 28.43 7.78
N PRO A 469 3.30 29.20 8.86
CA PRO A 469 1.96 29.63 9.24
C PRO A 469 1.29 30.43 8.13
N THR A 470 0.03 30.16 7.84
CA THR A 470 -0.75 30.94 6.85
C THR A 470 -1.13 32.33 7.36
N LEU A 471 -1.21 32.52 8.69
CA LEU A 471 -1.39 33.81 9.34
C LEU A 471 -0.07 34.61 9.35
N LYS A 472 -0.07 35.79 8.73
CA LYS A 472 1.10 36.68 8.62
C LYS A 472 1.71 37.00 9.99
N THR A 473 0.86 37.32 10.97
CA THR A 473 1.29 37.65 12.34
C THR A 473 2.00 36.50 13.05
N VAL A 474 1.68 35.26 12.71
CA VAL A 474 2.34 34.07 13.29
C VAL A 474 3.62 33.75 12.52
N ALA A 475 3.58 33.85 11.19
CA ALA A 475 4.75 33.67 10.33
C ALA A 475 5.88 34.67 10.65
N GLU A 476 5.53 35.91 10.99
CA GLU A 476 6.45 36.98 11.38
C GLU A 476 6.82 36.96 12.88
N SER A 477 6.33 35.98 13.64
CA SER A 477 6.60 35.86 15.07
C SER A 477 7.81 34.97 15.38
N ALA A 478 8.29 35.05 16.62
CA ALA A 478 9.31 34.14 17.14
C ALA A 478 8.88 32.66 17.17
N ALA A 479 7.60 32.33 16.96
CA ALA A 479 7.19 30.93 16.80
C ALA A 479 7.72 30.32 15.49
N PHE A 480 7.99 31.13 14.48
CA PHE A 480 8.53 30.71 13.18
C PHE A 480 9.96 31.24 12.94
N LEU A 481 10.22 32.52 13.24
CA LEU A 481 11.50 33.19 13.01
C LEU A 481 12.54 32.97 14.14
N ASP A 482 12.46 31.84 14.85
CA ASP A 482 13.45 31.50 15.87
C ASP A 482 14.77 31.06 15.22
N ALA A 483 15.73 31.98 15.16
CA ALA A 483 17.06 31.72 14.60
C ALA A 483 17.96 30.87 15.51
N THR A 484 17.53 30.53 16.73
CA THR A 484 18.29 29.65 17.63
C THR A 484 18.12 28.18 17.28
N LEU A 485 17.10 27.84 16.50
CA LEU A 485 16.82 26.50 16.01
C LEU A 485 17.05 26.43 14.50
N PRO A 486 17.64 25.36 13.97
CA PRO A 486 17.82 25.23 12.53
C PRO A 486 16.46 24.98 11.81
N PRO A 487 16.31 25.43 10.55
CA PRO A 487 17.22 26.34 9.86
C PRO A 487 17.21 27.73 10.51
N ALA A 488 18.37 28.38 10.60
CA ALA A 488 18.47 29.73 11.13
C ALA A 488 17.85 30.75 10.16
N ASN A 489 17.94 30.49 8.85
CA ASN A 489 17.37 31.30 7.79
C ASN A 489 15.87 31.02 7.55
N ASN A 490 15.05 31.10 8.60
CA ASN A 490 13.59 31.00 8.44
C ASN A 490 13.00 32.16 7.61
N GLN A 491 13.68 33.31 7.61
CA GLN A 491 13.29 34.47 6.80
C GLN A 491 13.33 34.17 5.30
N GLY A 492 14.27 33.35 4.82
CA GLY A 492 14.37 32.95 3.42
C GLY A 492 13.10 32.28 2.87
N TYR A 493 12.29 31.64 3.72
CA TYR A 493 10.99 31.11 3.30
C TYR A 493 9.96 32.23 3.04
N LEU A 494 9.97 33.27 3.87
CA LEU A 494 9.04 34.40 3.78
C LEU A 494 9.40 35.33 2.62
N ASP A 495 10.70 35.55 2.39
CA ASP A 495 11.21 36.39 1.31
C ASP A 495 10.78 35.87 -0.08
N ALA A 496 10.53 34.57 -0.21
CA ALA A 496 10.08 33.94 -1.45
C ALA A 496 8.57 34.10 -1.70
N ILE A 497 7.76 34.51 -0.71
CA ILE A 497 6.29 34.56 -0.81
C ILE A 497 5.79 35.51 -1.91
N PRO A 498 6.33 36.73 -2.10
CA PRO A 498 5.81 37.65 -3.12
C PRO A 498 5.79 37.05 -4.52
N GLU A 499 6.80 36.23 -4.85
CA GLU A 499 6.97 35.57 -6.14
C GLU A 499 6.44 34.11 -6.16
N ALA A 500 5.91 33.64 -5.03
CA ALA A 500 5.39 32.29 -4.90
C ALA A 500 3.96 32.20 -5.44
N VAL A 501 3.73 31.25 -6.35
CA VAL A 501 2.42 31.02 -6.95
C VAL A 501 1.86 29.64 -6.61
N VAL A 502 0.55 29.50 -6.62
CA VAL A 502 -0.10 28.19 -6.63
C VAL A 502 0.01 27.61 -8.04
N ILE A 503 0.78 26.54 -8.21
CA ILE A 503 0.95 25.90 -9.52
C ILE A 503 -0.35 25.18 -9.91
N GLY A 504 -1.08 25.72 -10.88
CA GLY A 504 -2.33 25.13 -11.37
C GLY A 504 -2.12 23.81 -12.11
N TRP A 505 -3.04 22.88 -11.93
CA TRP A 505 -3.05 21.56 -12.58
C TRP A 505 -4.35 21.36 -13.36
N PRO A 506 -4.32 20.74 -14.55
CA PRO A 506 -5.54 20.25 -15.18
C PRO A 506 -6.34 19.40 -14.20
N SER A 507 -7.67 19.48 -14.26
CA SER A 507 -8.56 18.73 -13.36
C SER A 507 -8.39 17.21 -13.48
N ASP A 508 -7.87 16.74 -14.62
CA ASP A 508 -7.52 15.35 -14.82
C ASP A 508 -6.14 15.03 -14.21
N PRO A 509 -6.08 14.22 -13.13
CA PRO A 509 -4.84 13.90 -12.44
C PRO A 509 -3.85 13.10 -13.30
N THR A 510 -4.30 12.56 -14.44
CA THR A 510 -3.44 11.85 -15.40
C THR A 510 -2.38 12.79 -16.01
N PHE A 511 -2.64 14.10 -16.09
CA PHE A 511 -1.66 15.07 -16.60
C PHE A 511 -0.36 15.03 -15.82
N GLU A 512 -0.44 15.22 -14.49
CA GLU A 512 0.69 15.19 -13.58
C GLU A 512 1.42 13.85 -13.66
N GLN A 513 0.64 12.75 -13.74
CA GLN A 513 1.18 11.41 -13.78
C GLN A 513 1.98 11.12 -15.06
N ILE A 514 1.55 11.64 -16.22
CA ILE A 514 2.26 11.49 -17.51
C ILE A 514 3.48 12.43 -17.55
N LEU A 515 3.31 13.67 -17.09
CA LEU A 515 4.41 14.63 -17.00
C LEU A 515 5.52 14.09 -16.10
N GLY A 516 5.18 13.63 -14.89
CA GLY A 516 6.14 13.07 -13.96
C GLY A 516 6.88 11.85 -14.50
N SER A 517 6.15 10.88 -15.09
CA SER A 517 6.81 9.66 -15.57
C SER A 517 7.74 9.91 -16.76
N THR A 518 7.37 10.80 -17.67
CA THR A 518 8.21 11.15 -18.83
C THR A 518 9.39 12.04 -18.44
N MET A 519 9.18 13.02 -17.56
CA MET A 519 10.25 13.86 -17.03
C MET A 519 11.25 13.04 -16.20
N ASP A 520 10.80 12.06 -15.41
CA ASP A 520 11.72 11.15 -14.71
C ASP A 520 12.58 10.33 -15.67
N GLN A 521 12.02 9.86 -16.80
CA GLN A 521 12.81 9.13 -17.80
C GLN A 521 13.87 10.01 -18.46
N GLY A 522 13.58 11.30 -18.67
CA GLY A 522 14.51 12.24 -19.28
C GLY A 522 15.54 12.80 -18.30
N LEU A 523 15.10 13.22 -17.11
CA LEU A 523 15.90 13.95 -16.14
C LEU A 523 16.57 13.03 -15.11
N LYS A 524 15.85 12.03 -14.60
CA LYS A 524 16.30 11.22 -13.46
C LYS A 524 17.07 9.98 -13.90
N THR A 525 16.54 9.19 -14.84
CA THR A 525 17.21 7.97 -15.32
C THR A 525 18.07 8.19 -16.54
N GLY A 526 17.67 9.12 -17.42
CA GLY A 526 18.34 9.32 -18.70
C GLY A 526 18.03 8.23 -19.73
N ASP A 527 16.97 7.43 -19.54
CA ASP A 527 16.53 6.41 -20.52
C ASP A 527 16.06 7.03 -21.83
N LEU A 528 15.51 8.25 -21.73
CA LEU A 528 15.11 9.06 -22.88
C LEU A 528 15.97 10.32 -22.93
N THR A 529 16.23 10.83 -24.13
CA THR A 529 16.67 12.22 -24.27
C THR A 529 15.53 13.16 -23.85
N ILE A 530 15.84 14.41 -23.50
CA ILE A 530 14.78 15.38 -23.14
C ILE A 530 13.82 15.58 -24.30
N GLN A 531 14.32 15.65 -25.54
CA GLN A 531 13.48 15.73 -26.72
C GLN A 531 12.50 14.54 -26.82
N GLN A 532 12.99 13.31 -26.59
CA GLN A 532 12.15 12.11 -26.61
C GLN A 532 11.13 12.12 -25.46
N ALA A 533 11.53 12.52 -24.26
CA ALA A 533 10.66 12.62 -23.10
C ALA A 533 9.51 13.62 -23.35
N ILE A 534 9.81 14.77 -23.94
CA ILE A 534 8.82 15.80 -24.30
C ILE A 534 7.86 15.28 -25.38
N THR A 535 8.38 14.70 -26.46
CA THR A 535 7.54 14.14 -27.52
C THR A 535 6.65 13.02 -26.98
N GLU A 536 7.15 12.18 -26.08
CA GLU A 536 6.37 11.11 -25.46
C GLU A 536 5.32 11.66 -24.49
N PHE A 537 5.62 12.75 -23.77
CA PHE A 537 4.66 13.46 -22.94
C PHE A 537 3.49 13.99 -23.78
N GLU A 538 3.78 14.80 -24.80
CA GLU A 538 2.77 15.39 -25.69
C GLU A 538 1.93 14.30 -26.36
N ARG A 539 2.57 13.27 -26.93
CA ARG A 539 1.88 12.15 -27.56
C ARG A 539 0.94 11.41 -26.60
N LYS A 540 1.39 11.15 -25.36
CA LYS A 540 0.56 10.47 -24.34
C LYS A 540 -0.59 11.35 -23.86
N TRP A 541 -0.33 12.64 -23.64
CA TRP A 541 -1.35 13.58 -23.23
C TRP A 541 -2.40 13.77 -24.33
N ASP A 542 -1.99 14.02 -25.56
CA ASP A 542 -2.91 14.16 -26.70
C ASP A 542 -3.74 12.89 -26.91
N ALA A 543 -3.15 11.71 -26.77
CA ALA A 543 -3.87 10.44 -26.85
C ALA A 543 -4.90 10.26 -25.71
N HIS A 544 -4.63 10.84 -24.54
CA HIS A 544 -5.53 10.83 -23.38
C HIS A 544 -6.68 11.83 -23.58
N VAL A 545 -6.39 13.09 -23.91
CA VAL A 545 -7.42 14.14 -24.06
C VAL A 545 -8.30 13.92 -25.30
N SER A 546 -7.75 13.32 -26.37
CA SER A 546 -8.53 13.01 -27.59
C SER A 546 -9.52 11.85 -27.42
N PHE A 547 -9.45 11.10 -26.32
CA PHE A 547 -10.34 9.98 -26.04
C PHE A 547 -11.22 10.25 -24.82
N VAL A 548 -12.50 10.52 -25.05
CA VAL A 548 -13.51 10.63 -23.97
C VAL A 548 -14.30 9.32 -23.92
N PRO A 549 -14.15 8.48 -22.87
CA PRO A 549 -14.91 7.26 -22.71
C PRO A 549 -16.44 7.55 -22.72
N GLY A 550 -17.20 6.86 -23.57
CA GLY A 550 -18.65 7.10 -23.73
C GLY A 550 -19.03 8.26 -24.66
N GLY A 551 -18.06 8.93 -25.27
CA GLY A 551 -18.29 10.04 -26.22
C GLY A 551 -18.73 11.35 -25.54
N VAL A 552 -19.31 12.26 -26.33
CA VAL A 552 -19.66 13.64 -25.90
C VAL A 552 -20.88 13.70 -24.97
N ALA A 553 -21.68 12.62 -24.91
CA ALA A 553 -22.89 12.54 -24.09
C ALA A 553 -23.00 11.14 -23.46
N PRO A 554 -22.44 10.93 -22.25
CA PRO A 554 -22.53 9.64 -21.58
C PRO A 554 -23.98 9.28 -21.22
N MET A 555 -24.32 8.00 -21.34
CA MET A 555 -25.65 7.49 -20.94
C MET A 555 -25.59 7.02 -19.48
N PRO A 556 -26.43 7.53 -18.57
CA PRO A 556 -26.41 7.09 -17.18
C PRO A 556 -26.79 5.60 -17.09
N VAL A 557 -26.13 4.88 -16.20
CA VAL A 557 -26.39 3.44 -16.01
C VAL A 557 -27.80 3.22 -15.47
N ARG A 558 -28.55 2.34 -16.14
CA ARG A 558 -29.88 1.86 -15.72
C ARG A 558 -29.77 0.82 -14.61
N TRP A 559 -29.43 1.27 -13.39
CA TRP A 559 -29.28 0.42 -12.21
C TRP A 559 -30.54 -0.38 -11.86
N ASP A 560 -31.71 0.12 -12.23
CA ASP A 560 -32.99 -0.57 -12.12
C ASP A 560 -32.99 -1.89 -12.91
N ILE A 561 -32.50 -1.87 -14.15
CA ILE A 561 -32.42 -3.07 -15.00
C ILE A 561 -31.45 -4.09 -14.40
N PHE A 562 -30.25 -3.65 -13.99
CA PHE A 562 -29.26 -4.55 -13.39
C PHE A 562 -29.73 -5.14 -12.06
N SER A 563 -30.45 -4.35 -11.25
CA SER A 563 -31.05 -4.85 -10.00
C SER A 563 -32.12 -5.90 -10.28
N ILE A 564 -33.00 -5.66 -11.26
CA ILE A 564 -34.02 -6.63 -11.68
C ILE A 564 -33.36 -7.92 -12.18
N ILE A 565 -32.35 -7.83 -13.06
CA ILE A 565 -31.59 -9.00 -13.54
C ILE A 565 -30.96 -9.74 -12.35
N GLY A 566 -30.35 -9.02 -11.42
CA GLY A 566 -29.78 -9.60 -10.20
C GLY A 566 -30.80 -10.37 -9.37
N PHE A 567 -31.98 -9.80 -9.12
CA PHE A 567 -33.06 -10.47 -8.40
C PHE A 567 -33.62 -11.67 -9.17
N VAL A 568 -33.74 -11.59 -10.49
CA VAL A 568 -34.19 -12.71 -11.33
C VAL A 568 -33.18 -13.86 -11.30
N LEU A 569 -31.88 -13.56 -11.43
CA LEU A 569 -30.83 -14.57 -11.36
C LEU A 569 -30.74 -15.21 -9.96
N LEU A 570 -30.87 -14.40 -8.89
CA LEU A 570 -30.93 -14.91 -7.53
C LEU A 570 -32.16 -15.80 -7.31
N GLY A 571 -33.33 -15.38 -7.79
CA GLY A 571 -34.56 -16.17 -7.75
C GLY A 571 -34.40 -17.48 -8.52
N ALA A 572 -33.84 -17.44 -9.72
CA ALA A 572 -33.57 -18.61 -10.55
C ALA A 572 -32.57 -19.57 -9.87
N LEU A 573 -31.52 -19.05 -9.23
CA LEU A 573 -30.56 -19.83 -8.46
C LEU A 573 -31.23 -20.51 -7.26
N LEU A 574 -32.03 -19.77 -6.49
CA LEU A 574 -32.77 -20.33 -5.35
C LEU A 574 -33.77 -21.40 -5.80
N ILE A 575 -34.45 -21.19 -6.93
CA ILE A 575 -35.35 -22.18 -7.53
C ILE A 575 -34.56 -23.39 -8.02
N ALA A 576 -33.41 -23.21 -8.69
CA ALA A 576 -32.56 -24.30 -9.13
C ALA A 576 -32.05 -25.13 -7.93
N CYS A 577 -31.59 -24.48 -6.87
CA CYS A 577 -31.24 -25.15 -5.61
C CYS A 577 -32.43 -25.90 -5.01
N ALA A 578 -33.61 -25.30 -4.95
CA ALA A 578 -34.82 -25.94 -4.47
C ALA A 578 -35.21 -27.15 -5.34
N LEU A 579 -35.11 -27.05 -6.67
CA LEU A 579 -35.39 -28.13 -7.61
C LEU A 579 -34.35 -29.25 -7.52
N LEU A 580 -33.08 -28.94 -7.27
CA LEU A 580 -32.03 -29.94 -7.02
C LEU A 580 -32.29 -30.71 -5.71
N VAL A 581 -32.70 -30.02 -4.65
CA VAL A 581 -33.13 -30.63 -3.37
C VAL A 581 -34.40 -31.47 -3.53
N VAL A 582 -35.32 -31.07 -4.42
CA VAL A 582 -36.59 -31.78 -4.66
C VAL A 582 -36.41 -32.99 -5.60
N ARG A 583 -35.41 -32.98 -6.49
CA ARG A 583 -35.18 -34.04 -7.50
C ARG A 583 -34.45 -35.28 -6.98
N ALA A 584 -33.93 -35.30 -5.75
CA ALA A 584 -33.36 -36.52 -5.19
C ALA A 584 -34.49 -37.48 -4.73
N PRO A 585 -34.62 -38.70 -5.30
CA PRO A 585 -35.57 -39.70 -4.82
C PRO A 585 -34.99 -40.32 -3.54
N SER A 586 -35.10 -39.58 -2.44
CA SER A 586 -34.54 -39.96 -1.16
C SER A 586 -35.66 -40.08 -0.12
N GLY A 587 -35.55 -41.11 0.73
CA GLY A 587 -36.52 -41.36 1.81
C GLY A 587 -36.63 -40.18 2.77
N ARG A 588 -37.68 -40.15 3.60
CA ARG A 588 -37.99 -39.02 4.51
C ARG A 588 -36.79 -38.61 5.39
N ALA A 589 -35.96 -39.59 5.80
CA ALA A 589 -34.73 -39.37 6.54
C ALA A 589 -33.63 -38.68 5.71
N ALA A 590 -33.38 -39.15 4.48
CA ALA A 590 -32.37 -38.58 3.61
C ALA A 590 -32.70 -37.13 3.18
N ARG A 591 -33.98 -36.79 2.99
CA ARG A 591 -34.41 -35.38 2.79
C ARG A 591 -34.17 -34.50 4.02
N SER A 592 -34.29 -35.07 5.22
CA SER A 592 -34.01 -34.35 6.47
C SER A 592 -32.51 -34.07 6.62
N GLU A 593 -31.68 -35.07 6.30
CA GLU A 593 -30.22 -34.94 6.31
C GLU A 593 -29.72 -33.93 5.26
N GLU A 594 -30.26 -33.96 4.05
CA GLU A 594 -29.90 -33.03 2.97
C GLU A 594 -30.31 -31.58 3.32
N ARG A 595 -31.51 -31.36 3.85
CA ARG A 595 -31.95 -30.04 4.32
C ARG A 595 -31.10 -29.53 5.49
N ALA A 596 -30.70 -30.41 6.41
CA ALA A 596 -29.78 -30.07 7.49
C ALA A 596 -28.39 -29.69 6.95
N GLY A 597 -27.89 -30.41 5.93
CA GLY A 597 -26.63 -30.10 5.23
C GLY A 597 -26.65 -28.72 4.56
N PHE A 598 -27.70 -28.42 3.79
CA PHE A 598 -27.86 -27.08 3.20
C PHE A 598 -28.06 -25.99 4.25
N ALA A 599 -28.82 -26.25 5.31
CA ALA A 599 -28.99 -25.29 6.40
C ALA A 599 -27.64 -24.99 7.10
N LEU A 600 -26.81 -26.01 7.31
CA LEU A 600 -25.48 -25.87 7.90
C LEU A 600 -24.50 -25.12 6.97
N ALA A 601 -24.58 -25.34 5.67
CA ALA A 601 -23.77 -24.65 4.67
C ALA A 601 -24.28 -23.22 4.37
N SER A 602 -25.56 -22.94 4.62
CA SER A 602 -26.22 -21.69 4.19
C SER A 602 -25.55 -20.41 4.71
N PRO A 603 -25.03 -20.30 5.95
CA PRO A 603 -24.33 -19.09 6.38
C PRO A 603 -23.07 -18.80 5.55
N TRP A 604 -22.32 -19.86 5.18
CA TRP A 604 -21.14 -19.71 4.32
C TRP A 604 -21.52 -19.36 2.88
N VAL A 605 -22.53 -20.04 2.32
CA VAL A 605 -22.99 -19.78 0.94
C VAL A 605 -23.57 -18.36 0.81
N ILE A 606 -24.40 -17.93 1.76
CA ILE A 606 -24.96 -16.57 1.78
C ILE A 606 -23.82 -15.56 1.93
N GLY A 607 -22.89 -15.79 2.86
CA GLY A 607 -21.72 -14.94 3.03
C GLY A 607 -20.89 -14.83 1.74
N PHE A 608 -20.61 -15.95 1.08
CA PHE A 608 -19.91 -16.00 -0.20
C PHE A 608 -20.67 -15.24 -1.30
N LEU A 609 -21.98 -15.46 -1.46
CA LEU A 609 -22.76 -14.80 -2.50
C LEU A 609 -22.84 -13.29 -2.30
N VAL A 610 -23.10 -12.85 -1.07
CA VAL A 610 -23.31 -11.42 -0.75
C VAL A 610 -21.99 -10.65 -0.71
N PHE A 611 -20.96 -11.21 -0.07
CA PHE A 611 -19.71 -10.48 0.19
C PHE A 611 -18.59 -10.79 -0.80
N MET A 612 -18.69 -11.85 -1.62
CA MET A 612 -17.65 -12.22 -2.58
C MET A 612 -18.18 -12.25 -4.02
N ALA A 613 -19.19 -13.06 -4.32
CA ALA A 613 -19.68 -13.21 -5.70
C ALA A 613 -20.37 -11.93 -6.20
N PHE A 614 -21.20 -11.29 -5.38
CA PHE A 614 -21.90 -10.06 -5.77
C PHE A 614 -20.94 -8.90 -6.09
N PRO A 615 -19.96 -8.53 -5.25
CA PRO A 615 -19.01 -7.47 -5.60
C PRO A 615 -18.16 -7.79 -6.85
N ILE A 616 -17.81 -9.06 -7.08
CA ILE A 616 -17.12 -9.48 -8.31
C ILE A 616 -18.01 -9.25 -9.53
N LEU A 617 -19.28 -9.68 -9.49
CA LEU A 617 -20.20 -9.45 -10.62
C LEU A 617 -20.50 -7.97 -10.83
N LEU A 618 -20.64 -7.20 -9.74
CA LEU A 618 -20.79 -5.75 -9.81
C LEU A 618 -19.57 -5.08 -10.46
N SER A 619 -18.35 -5.52 -10.14
CA SER A 619 -17.15 -4.97 -10.79
C SER A 619 -17.11 -5.27 -12.28
N LEU A 620 -17.70 -6.37 -12.75
CA LEU A 620 -17.86 -6.64 -14.18
C LEU A 620 -18.77 -5.60 -14.85
N VAL A 621 -19.89 -5.27 -14.23
CA VAL A 621 -20.77 -4.20 -14.72
C VAL A 621 -20.04 -2.87 -14.71
N LEU A 622 -19.36 -2.54 -13.59
CA LEU A 622 -18.58 -1.31 -13.45
C LEU A 622 -17.43 -1.21 -14.47
N SER A 623 -16.86 -2.34 -14.91
CA SER A 623 -15.84 -2.36 -15.96
C SER A 623 -16.32 -1.78 -17.29
N MET A 624 -17.64 -1.73 -17.51
CA MET A 624 -18.29 -1.14 -18.69
C MET A 624 -18.82 0.27 -18.42
N THR A 625 -18.40 0.89 -17.31
CA THR A 625 -18.83 2.22 -16.88
C THR A 625 -17.64 3.15 -16.67
N ASN A 626 -17.88 4.45 -16.80
CA ASN A 626 -17.01 5.51 -16.29
C ASN A 626 -17.54 5.92 -14.91
N TRP A 627 -17.18 5.14 -13.88
CA TRP A 627 -17.50 5.45 -12.49
C TRP A 627 -16.23 5.84 -11.74
N LYS A 628 -16.28 6.99 -11.07
CA LYS A 628 -15.12 7.55 -10.36
C LYS A 628 -14.88 6.95 -8.96
N GLY A 629 -15.84 6.18 -8.44
CA GLY A 629 -15.68 5.50 -7.14
C GLY A 629 -15.86 6.39 -5.90
N SER A 630 -16.06 7.69 -6.07
CA SER A 630 -16.19 8.69 -5.00
C SER A 630 -17.63 9.15 -4.75
N GLY A 631 -18.52 8.95 -5.73
CA GLY A 631 -19.95 9.27 -5.65
C GLY A 631 -20.85 8.03 -5.64
N PRO A 632 -22.17 8.19 -5.42
CA PRO A 632 -23.11 7.07 -5.48
C PRO A 632 -23.05 6.37 -6.85
N LEU A 633 -23.41 5.09 -6.88
CA LEU A 633 -23.46 4.30 -8.11
C LEU A 633 -24.33 4.97 -9.19
N SER A 634 -25.35 5.74 -8.81
CA SER A 634 -26.21 6.49 -9.73
C SER A 634 -25.47 7.51 -10.62
N GLY A 635 -24.28 7.97 -10.21
CA GLY A 635 -23.42 8.84 -11.01
C GLY A 635 -22.50 8.09 -11.98
N ALA A 636 -22.67 6.77 -12.15
CA ALA A 636 -21.91 6.00 -13.12
C ALA A 636 -22.49 6.17 -14.53
N ASP A 637 -21.61 6.43 -15.48
CA ASP A 637 -21.93 6.54 -16.90
C ASP A 637 -21.61 5.26 -17.65
N TRP A 638 -22.52 4.77 -18.48
CA TRP A 638 -22.31 3.58 -19.30
C TRP A 638 -21.43 3.92 -20.51
N VAL A 639 -20.29 3.24 -20.63
CA VAL A 639 -19.31 3.43 -21.71
C VAL A 639 -19.10 2.17 -22.55
N GLY A 640 -19.83 1.09 -22.26
CA GLY A 640 -19.74 -0.16 -23.02
C GLY A 640 -18.34 -0.77 -22.94
N SER A 641 -17.71 -1.04 -24.08
CA SER A 641 -16.36 -1.63 -24.14
C SER A 641 -15.23 -0.60 -24.24
N ASP A 642 -15.52 0.70 -24.12
CA ASP A 642 -14.53 1.76 -24.31
C ASP A 642 -13.34 1.66 -23.35
N ASN A 643 -13.57 1.27 -22.10
CA ASN A 643 -12.50 1.03 -21.13
C ASN A 643 -11.50 -0.04 -21.65
N TYR A 644 -12.01 -1.11 -22.25
CA TYR A 644 -11.17 -2.18 -22.82
C TYR A 644 -10.44 -1.71 -24.09
N THR A 645 -11.11 -0.95 -24.95
CA THR A 645 -10.50 -0.35 -26.15
C THR A 645 -9.35 0.59 -25.76
N GLN A 646 -9.57 1.43 -24.75
CA GLN A 646 -8.57 2.35 -24.22
C GLN A 646 -7.39 1.58 -23.62
N LEU A 647 -7.64 0.58 -22.79
CA LEU A 647 -6.61 -0.28 -22.19
C LEU A 647 -5.73 -0.97 -23.24
N LEU A 648 -6.36 -1.57 -24.25
CA LEU A 648 -5.65 -2.46 -25.19
C LEU A 648 -5.00 -1.72 -26.36
N LEU A 649 -5.50 -0.53 -26.74
CA LEU A 649 -5.05 0.17 -27.96
C LEU A 649 -4.37 1.51 -27.68
N ARG A 650 -4.62 2.15 -26.53
CA ARG A 650 -4.21 3.54 -26.28
C ARG A 650 -3.36 3.71 -25.03
N ASP A 651 -3.53 2.87 -24.01
CA ASP A 651 -2.81 3.00 -22.75
C ASP A 651 -1.40 2.38 -22.83
N GLY A 652 -0.42 3.21 -23.18
CA GLY A 652 1.00 2.83 -23.18
C GLY A 652 1.51 2.36 -21.81
N ARG A 653 0.98 2.91 -20.70
CA ARG A 653 1.42 2.54 -19.34
C ARG A 653 0.90 1.17 -18.96
N PHE A 654 -0.33 0.85 -19.34
CA PHE A 654 -0.89 -0.49 -19.21
C PHE A 654 0.00 -1.53 -19.88
N HIS A 655 0.45 -1.27 -21.11
CA HIS A 655 1.35 -2.17 -21.84
C HIS A 655 2.72 -2.31 -21.16
N THR A 656 3.29 -1.20 -20.67
CA THR A 656 4.54 -1.24 -19.91
C THR A 656 4.39 -2.07 -18.64
N ALA A 657 3.32 -1.87 -17.87
CA ALA A 657 3.07 -2.62 -16.64
C ALA A 657 2.86 -4.13 -16.91
N CYS A 658 2.20 -4.48 -18.02
CA CYS A 658 2.12 -5.86 -18.49
C CYS A 658 3.50 -6.45 -18.79
N LYS A 659 4.37 -5.72 -19.51
CA LYS A 659 5.72 -6.16 -19.86
C LYS A 659 6.58 -6.37 -18.61
N VAL A 660 6.58 -5.42 -17.67
CA VAL A 660 7.31 -5.51 -16.40
C VAL A 660 6.88 -6.73 -15.60
N THR A 661 5.56 -6.93 -15.47
CA THR A 661 4.99 -8.07 -14.74
C THR A 661 5.31 -9.41 -15.41
N ALA A 662 5.19 -9.48 -16.74
CA ALA A 662 5.53 -10.67 -17.50
C ALA A 662 7.02 -11.00 -17.41
N TYR A 663 7.91 -10.01 -17.53
CA TYR A 663 9.34 -10.19 -17.41
C TYR A 663 9.72 -10.73 -16.03
N TYR A 664 9.19 -10.12 -14.97
CA TYR A 664 9.33 -10.65 -13.61
C TYR A 664 8.80 -12.07 -13.48
N ALA A 665 7.58 -12.36 -13.95
CA ALA A 665 6.96 -13.68 -13.82
C ALA A 665 7.76 -14.78 -14.53
N LEU A 666 8.32 -14.48 -15.71
CA LEU A 666 9.16 -15.41 -16.48
C LEU A 666 10.47 -15.77 -15.76
N LEU A 667 10.98 -14.90 -14.89
CA LEU A 667 12.15 -15.18 -14.06
C LEU A 667 11.75 -15.84 -12.74
N ALA A 668 10.81 -15.23 -12.02
CA ALA A 668 10.45 -15.58 -10.66
C ALA A 668 9.83 -16.99 -10.58
N VAL A 669 8.96 -17.35 -11.52
CA VAL A 669 8.24 -18.62 -11.46
C VAL A 669 9.19 -19.81 -11.71
N PRO A 670 9.90 -19.93 -12.85
CA PRO A 670 10.71 -21.12 -13.11
C PRO A 670 11.86 -21.28 -12.11
N ILE A 671 12.58 -20.20 -11.81
CA ILE A 671 13.71 -20.23 -10.89
C ILE A 671 13.22 -20.51 -9.47
N GLY A 672 12.13 -19.87 -9.03
CA GLY A 672 11.52 -20.11 -7.73
C GLY A 672 11.09 -21.57 -7.54
N GLN A 673 10.53 -22.21 -8.57
CA GLN A 673 10.18 -23.64 -8.51
C GLN A 673 11.41 -24.53 -8.35
N VAL A 674 12.48 -24.26 -9.10
CA VAL A 674 13.74 -25.01 -9.01
C VAL A 674 14.36 -24.85 -7.62
N LEU A 675 14.46 -23.62 -7.11
CA LEU A 675 15.01 -23.35 -5.78
C LEU A 675 14.19 -23.99 -4.66
N ALA A 676 12.85 -23.93 -4.75
CA ALA A 676 11.95 -24.57 -3.79
C ALA A 676 12.12 -26.09 -3.77
N LEU A 677 12.22 -26.73 -4.95
CA LEU A 677 12.41 -28.16 -5.08
C LEU A 677 13.80 -28.60 -4.56
N LEU A 678 14.86 -27.87 -4.91
CA LEU A 678 16.21 -28.13 -4.43
C LEU A 678 16.27 -28.03 -2.90
N ALA A 679 15.70 -26.96 -2.34
CA ALA A 679 15.59 -26.80 -0.89
C ALA A 679 14.81 -27.97 -0.26
N ALA A 680 13.69 -28.39 -0.85
CA ALA A 680 12.89 -29.50 -0.34
C ALA A 680 13.68 -30.82 -0.33
N VAL A 681 14.42 -31.11 -1.41
CA VAL A 681 15.28 -32.31 -1.50
C VAL A 681 16.34 -32.28 -0.42
N VAL A 682 17.04 -31.15 -0.20
CA VAL A 682 18.02 -31.02 0.89
C VAL A 682 17.37 -31.28 2.26
N MET A 683 16.13 -30.84 2.46
CA MET A 683 15.39 -30.99 3.73
C MET A 683 14.82 -32.41 3.98
N THR A 684 14.97 -33.34 3.03
CA THR A 684 14.63 -34.76 3.24
C THR A 684 15.70 -35.55 3.99
N GLN A 685 16.90 -34.98 4.17
CA GLN A 685 17.98 -35.67 4.85
C GLN A 685 17.68 -35.90 6.34
N LYS A 686 18.05 -37.09 6.84
CA LYS A 686 17.83 -37.52 8.23
C LYS A 686 18.92 -36.96 9.17
N ILE A 687 19.01 -35.63 9.26
CA ILE A 687 19.97 -34.94 10.15
C ILE A 687 19.28 -34.53 11.45
N ARG A 688 19.96 -34.68 12.58
CA ARG A 688 19.48 -34.21 13.89
C ARG A 688 19.35 -32.67 13.84
N GLY A 689 18.18 -32.14 14.18
CA GLY A 689 17.90 -30.69 14.13
C GLY A 689 17.25 -30.17 12.84
N ILE A 690 16.86 -31.05 11.90
CA ILE A 690 16.24 -30.66 10.61
C ILE A 690 14.98 -29.78 10.77
N ALA A 691 14.24 -29.93 11.89
CA ALA A 691 13.07 -29.10 12.16
C ALA A 691 13.42 -27.61 12.32
N LEU A 692 14.59 -27.29 12.91
CA LEU A 692 15.07 -25.92 13.04
C LEU A 692 15.43 -25.34 11.66
N PHE A 693 16.06 -26.12 10.80
CA PHE A 693 16.37 -25.70 9.43
C PHE A 693 15.11 -25.45 8.60
N ARG A 694 14.10 -26.33 8.69
CA ARG A 694 12.79 -26.13 8.05
C ARG A 694 12.10 -24.86 8.55
N ALA A 695 12.13 -24.62 9.86
CA ALA A 695 11.58 -23.41 10.45
C ALA A 695 12.31 -22.15 9.96
N ALA A 696 13.65 -22.17 9.91
CA ALA A 696 14.46 -21.05 9.42
C ALA A 696 14.17 -20.73 7.94
N TRP A 697 13.99 -21.75 7.09
CA TRP A 697 13.68 -21.56 5.67
C TRP A 697 12.24 -21.10 5.41
N TYR A 698 11.31 -21.49 6.29
CA TYR A 698 9.91 -21.06 6.22
C TYR A 698 9.67 -19.68 6.83
N LEU A 699 10.52 -19.26 7.78
CA LEU A 699 10.37 -18.01 8.52
C LEU A 699 10.17 -16.77 7.61
N PRO A 700 10.93 -16.56 6.51
CA PRO A 700 10.72 -15.42 5.63
C PRO A 700 9.32 -15.33 5.04
N SER A 701 8.69 -16.47 4.71
CA SER A 701 7.34 -16.53 4.15
C SER A 701 6.25 -16.08 5.14
N VAL A 702 6.58 -15.98 6.44
CA VAL A 702 5.66 -15.57 7.51
C VAL A 702 5.86 -14.10 7.91
N LEU A 703 6.99 -13.50 7.55
CA LEU A 703 7.28 -12.09 7.86
C LEU A 703 6.33 -11.13 7.13
N ALA A 704 6.12 -9.95 7.73
CA ALA A 704 5.31 -8.91 7.13
C ALA A 704 5.98 -8.41 5.83
N GLY A 705 5.25 -8.47 4.71
CA GLY A 705 5.78 -8.14 3.39
C GLY A 705 6.40 -6.75 3.31
N VAL A 706 5.84 -5.75 4.00
CA VAL A 706 6.38 -4.38 4.06
C VAL A 706 7.76 -4.34 4.69
N GLY A 707 7.95 -4.99 5.85
CA GLY A 707 9.24 -5.03 6.53
C GLY A 707 10.31 -5.74 5.70
N VAL A 708 9.91 -6.80 5.00
CA VAL A 708 10.79 -7.50 4.04
C VAL A 708 11.18 -6.55 2.89
N SER A 709 10.23 -5.84 2.30
CA SER A 709 10.50 -4.89 1.22
C SER A 709 11.46 -3.78 1.62
N ILE A 710 11.34 -3.23 2.83
CA ILE A 710 12.27 -2.21 3.35
C ILE A 710 13.68 -2.80 3.49
N LEU A 711 13.81 -3.99 4.05
CA LEU A 711 15.11 -4.67 4.18
C LEU A 711 15.75 -4.94 2.81
N TRP A 712 14.99 -5.41 1.82
CA TRP A 712 15.54 -5.64 0.49
C TRP A 712 15.86 -4.35 -0.25
N ARG A 713 15.11 -3.26 0.00
CA ARG A 713 15.49 -1.92 -0.49
C ARG A 713 16.89 -1.55 -0.02
N TRP A 714 17.24 -1.89 1.23
CA TRP A 714 18.59 -1.68 1.80
C TRP A 714 19.67 -2.55 1.18
N ILE A 715 19.34 -3.81 0.88
CA ILE A 715 20.27 -4.74 0.24
C ILE A 715 20.61 -4.32 -1.19
N PHE A 716 19.63 -3.80 -1.93
CA PHE A 716 19.74 -3.35 -3.33
C PHE A 716 20.15 -1.89 -3.48
N ASP A 717 20.67 -1.25 -2.41
CA ASP A 717 21.20 0.10 -2.57
C ASP A 717 22.30 0.14 -3.63
N SER A 718 22.29 1.17 -4.47
CA SER A 718 23.40 1.41 -5.38
C SER A 718 24.64 1.93 -4.64
N GLU A 719 24.45 2.68 -3.54
CA GLU A 719 25.50 3.42 -2.82
C GLU A 719 25.91 2.71 -1.52
N GLY A 720 26.39 1.47 -1.68
CA GLY A 720 26.92 0.67 -0.57
C GLY A 720 25.96 -0.40 -0.06
N GLY A 721 25.02 -0.83 -0.91
CA GLY A 721 24.15 -1.97 -0.65
C GLY A 721 24.97 -3.26 -0.58
N LEU A 722 24.44 -4.25 0.15
CA LEU A 722 25.16 -5.50 0.38
C LEU A 722 25.51 -6.20 -0.93
N ILE A 723 24.60 -6.22 -1.91
CA ILE A 723 24.86 -6.88 -3.20
C ILE A 723 25.95 -6.13 -3.99
N ASN A 724 25.86 -4.81 -4.11
CA ASN A 724 26.85 -4.03 -4.85
C ASN A 724 28.24 -4.14 -4.21
N ARG A 725 28.35 -4.07 -2.88
CA ARG A 725 29.61 -4.31 -2.18
C ARG A 725 30.20 -5.70 -2.46
N THR A 726 29.35 -6.74 -2.54
CA THR A 726 29.85 -8.08 -2.87
C THR A 726 30.29 -8.21 -4.34
N LEU A 727 29.67 -7.49 -5.26
CA LEU A 727 30.08 -7.43 -6.66
C LEU A 727 31.41 -6.66 -6.82
N GLU A 728 31.59 -5.58 -6.06
CA GLU A 728 32.84 -4.81 -6.04
C GLU A 728 34.04 -5.65 -5.58
N LEU A 729 33.85 -6.57 -4.61
CA LEU A 729 34.91 -7.49 -4.16
C LEU A 729 35.46 -8.39 -5.28
N VAL A 730 34.65 -8.67 -6.31
CA VAL A 730 35.06 -9.45 -7.49
C VAL A 730 35.37 -8.56 -8.70
N GLY A 731 35.45 -7.24 -8.51
CA GLY A 731 35.82 -6.25 -9.54
C GLY A 731 34.67 -5.84 -10.46
N ILE A 732 33.41 -6.15 -10.12
CA ILE A 732 32.23 -5.81 -10.92
C ILE A 732 31.55 -4.57 -10.31
N ALA A 733 31.41 -3.49 -11.08
CA ALA A 733 30.58 -2.37 -10.68
C ALA A 733 29.10 -2.82 -10.66
N GLY A 734 28.46 -2.76 -9.49
CA GLY A 734 27.07 -3.16 -9.34
C GLY A 734 26.10 -2.22 -10.07
N PRO A 735 24.98 -2.73 -10.62
CA PRO A 735 24.00 -1.91 -11.33
C PRO A 735 23.23 -1.02 -10.36
N GLU A 736 22.59 -0.01 -10.92
CA GLU A 736 21.60 0.80 -10.22
C GLU A 736 20.22 0.14 -10.34
N TRP A 737 20.00 -0.86 -9.49
CA TRP A 737 18.83 -1.76 -9.53
C TRP A 737 17.49 -1.05 -9.73
N PHE A 738 17.33 0.14 -9.15
CA PHE A 738 16.13 0.95 -9.26
C PHE A 738 16.41 2.37 -9.77
N GLY A 739 17.61 2.67 -10.25
CA GLY A 739 18.00 3.96 -10.83
C GLY A 739 17.96 3.91 -12.36
N LYS A 740 19.06 4.31 -13.01
CA LYS A 740 19.17 4.31 -14.48
C LYS A 740 19.07 2.91 -15.09
N ASP A 741 19.50 1.87 -14.36
CA ASP A 741 19.54 0.50 -14.88
C ASP A 741 18.23 -0.28 -14.58
N ALA A 742 17.20 0.40 -14.07
CA ALA A 742 15.96 -0.21 -13.59
C ALA A 742 15.20 -0.99 -14.67
N ALA A 743 15.28 -0.57 -15.94
CA ALA A 743 14.62 -1.25 -17.05
C ALA A 743 15.09 -2.70 -17.21
N LEU A 744 16.39 -2.94 -16.97
CA LEU A 744 17.01 -4.25 -17.10
C LEU A 744 17.06 -5.01 -15.77
N PHE A 745 17.41 -4.33 -14.67
CA PHE A 745 17.69 -4.98 -13.39
C PHE A 745 16.57 -4.88 -12.36
N GLY A 746 15.56 -4.04 -12.57
CA GLY A 746 14.42 -3.90 -11.67
C GLY A 746 13.63 -5.20 -11.49
N PRO A 747 13.06 -5.80 -12.57
CA PRO A 747 12.33 -7.06 -12.47
C PRO A 747 13.18 -8.22 -11.92
N PRO A 748 14.46 -8.40 -12.31
CA PRO A 748 15.36 -9.34 -11.64
C PRO A 748 15.55 -9.10 -10.13
N ALA A 749 15.67 -7.85 -9.67
CA ALA A 749 15.79 -7.54 -8.24
C ALA A 749 14.56 -8.04 -7.45
N PHE A 750 13.36 -7.79 -7.98
CA PHE A 750 12.12 -8.33 -7.40
C PHE A 750 12.09 -9.86 -7.44
N ALA A 751 12.58 -10.49 -8.50
CA ALA A 751 12.65 -11.95 -8.60
C ALA A 751 13.60 -12.54 -7.54
N ILE A 752 14.79 -11.95 -7.36
CA ILE A 752 15.76 -12.35 -6.32
C ILE A 752 15.14 -12.24 -4.93
N MET A 753 14.44 -11.13 -4.65
CA MET A 753 13.68 -10.97 -3.41
C MET A 753 12.63 -12.09 -3.26
N SER A 754 11.90 -12.44 -4.32
CA SER A 754 10.88 -13.49 -4.28
C SER A 754 11.46 -14.87 -3.94
N PHE A 755 12.73 -15.13 -4.29
CA PHE A 755 13.40 -16.40 -3.99
C PHE A 755 13.62 -16.61 -2.50
N TRP A 756 13.70 -15.55 -1.71
CA TRP A 756 13.76 -15.64 -0.26
C TRP A 756 12.45 -16.14 0.37
N LEU A 757 11.34 -16.02 -0.36
CA LEU A 757 10.00 -16.40 0.10
C LEU A 757 9.57 -17.81 -0.33
N VAL A 758 10.46 -18.61 -0.97
CA VAL A 758 10.14 -19.95 -1.49
C VAL A 758 9.88 -21.01 -0.41
N GLY A 759 10.06 -20.68 0.87
CA GLY A 759 9.83 -21.59 1.99
C GLY A 759 8.45 -22.26 2.00
N GLY A 760 7.41 -21.53 1.62
CA GLY A 760 6.07 -22.09 1.46
C GLY A 760 5.99 -23.19 0.40
N SER A 761 6.47 -22.92 -0.82
CA SER A 761 6.50 -23.91 -1.91
C SER A 761 7.43 -25.08 -1.61
N MET A 762 8.53 -24.84 -0.91
CA MET A 762 9.43 -25.88 -0.42
C MET A 762 8.70 -26.86 0.51
N MET A 763 7.89 -26.36 1.46
CA MET A 763 7.12 -27.23 2.37
C MET A 763 6.12 -28.10 1.61
N VAL A 764 5.48 -27.56 0.58
CA VAL A 764 4.57 -28.32 -0.30
C VAL A 764 5.33 -29.41 -1.06
N TYR A 765 6.51 -29.09 -1.63
CA TYR A 765 7.37 -30.09 -2.28
C TYR A 765 7.86 -31.16 -1.31
N LEU A 766 8.24 -30.76 -0.09
CA LEU A 766 8.70 -31.68 0.95
C LEU A 766 7.59 -32.66 1.35
N ALA A 767 6.35 -32.19 1.49
CA ALA A 767 5.20 -33.06 1.74
C ALA A 767 4.98 -34.05 0.59
N GLY A 768 5.08 -33.58 -0.67
CA GLY A 768 5.02 -34.44 -1.85
C GLY A 768 6.12 -35.51 -1.88
N LEU A 769 7.36 -35.12 -1.59
CA LEU A 769 8.51 -36.03 -1.52
C LEU A 769 8.31 -37.13 -0.46
N GLN A 770 7.69 -36.80 0.66
CA GLN A 770 7.41 -37.75 1.74
C GLN A 770 6.29 -38.75 1.42
N GLN A 771 5.43 -38.44 0.46
CA GLN A 771 4.36 -39.33 0.01
C GLN A 771 4.83 -40.39 -0.99
N ILE A 772 6.03 -40.25 -1.56
CA ILE A 772 6.57 -41.22 -2.52
C ILE A 772 6.90 -42.54 -1.78
N PRO A 773 6.32 -43.69 -2.19
CA PRO A 773 6.58 -44.98 -1.57
C PRO A 773 8.07 -45.35 -1.61
N ARG A 774 8.62 -45.79 -0.48
CA ARG A 774 10.05 -46.20 -0.39
C ARG A 774 10.38 -47.40 -1.25
N GLU A 775 9.42 -48.28 -1.46
CA GLU A 775 9.56 -49.52 -2.24
C GLU A 775 10.06 -49.24 -3.68
N LEU A 776 9.64 -48.12 -4.28
CA LEU A 776 10.09 -47.72 -5.62
C LEU A 776 11.58 -47.33 -5.65
N TYR A 777 12.09 -46.73 -4.58
CA TYR A 777 13.50 -46.37 -4.45
C TYR A 777 14.38 -47.60 -4.18
N GLU A 778 13.88 -48.54 -3.38
CA GLU A 778 14.56 -49.80 -3.05
C GLU A 778 14.66 -50.71 -4.28
N ALA A 779 13.56 -50.88 -5.03
CA ALA A 779 13.55 -51.63 -6.29
C ALA A 779 14.57 -51.07 -7.30
N ALA A 780 14.59 -49.73 -7.47
CA ALA A 780 15.54 -49.09 -8.39
C ALA A 780 17.00 -49.20 -7.92
N GLU A 781 17.25 -49.28 -6.61
CA GLU A 781 18.59 -49.49 -6.06
C GLU A 781 19.10 -50.90 -6.31
N ILE A 782 18.22 -51.91 -6.18
CA ILE A 782 18.49 -53.30 -6.55
C ILE A 782 18.81 -53.40 -8.05
N ASP A 783 18.12 -52.64 -8.91
CA ASP A 783 18.38 -52.55 -10.35
C ASP A 783 19.64 -51.71 -10.71
N GLY A 784 20.41 -51.24 -9.73
CA GLY A 784 21.65 -50.49 -9.93
C GLY A 784 21.46 -49.05 -10.43
N ALA A 785 20.27 -48.46 -10.26
CA ALA A 785 20.01 -47.09 -10.70
C ALA A 785 20.73 -46.06 -9.80
N SER A 786 21.55 -45.20 -10.41
CA SER A 786 22.21 -44.09 -9.72
C SER A 786 21.22 -43.08 -9.13
N SER A 787 21.61 -42.34 -8.09
CA SER A 787 20.73 -41.35 -7.43
C SER A 787 20.19 -40.27 -8.38
N VAL A 788 20.98 -39.83 -9.36
CA VAL A 788 20.52 -38.90 -10.41
C VAL A 788 19.45 -39.55 -11.28
N ARG A 789 19.66 -40.82 -11.67
CA ARG A 789 18.67 -41.57 -12.46
C ARG A 789 17.38 -41.78 -11.68
N ARG A 790 17.46 -42.12 -10.39
CA ARG A 790 16.29 -42.24 -9.48
C ARG A 790 15.54 -40.90 -9.33
N PHE A 791 16.26 -39.79 -9.24
CA PHE A 791 15.63 -38.45 -9.19
C PHE A 791 14.79 -38.16 -10.44
N PHE A 792 15.40 -38.24 -11.63
CA PHE A 792 14.70 -37.88 -12.87
C PHE A 792 13.68 -38.93 -13.34
N ARG A 793 13.84 -40.21 -12.99
CA ARG A 793 12.95 -41.29 -13.46
C ARG A 793 11.86 -41.70 -12.47
N ILE A 794 12.02 -41.44 -11.18
CA ILE A 794 11.04 -41.80 -10.14
C ILE A 794 10.54 -40.54 -9.44
N THR A 795 11.45 -39.77 -8.86
CA THR A 795 11.07 -38.64 -7.98
C THR A 795 10.33 -37.54 -8.73
N LEU A 796 10.93 -37.05 -9.82
CA LEU A 796 10.38 -35.93 -10.59
C LEU A 796 9.03 -36.27 -11.26
N PRO A 797 8.84 -37.46 -11.87
CA PRO A 797 7.54 -37.87 -12.38
C PRO A 797 6.47 -38.00 -11.29
N MET A 798 6.80 -38.59 -10.12
CA MET A 798 5.83 -38.73 -9.03
C MET A 798 5.49 -37.40 -8.34
N LEU A 799 6.41 -36.43 -8.37
CA LEU A 799 6.14 -35.07 -7.90
C LEU A 799 5.33 -34.23 -8.90
N SER A 800 5.10 -34.69 -10.13
CA SER A 800 4.46 -33.88 -11.16
C SER A 800 3.10 -33.24 -10.78
N PRO A 801 2.21 -33.87 -9.98
CA PRO A 801 0.99 -33.19 -9.51
C PRO A 801 1.28 -32.04 -8.54
N VAL A 802 2.31 -32.20 -7.70
CA VAL A 802 2.76 -31.19 -6.73
C VAL A 802 3.47 -30.03 -7.45
N ILE A 803 4.29 -30.34 -8.46
CA ILE A 803 4.91 -29.34 -9.35
C ILE A 803 3.84 -28.53 -10.07
N LEU A 804 2.82 -29.20 -10.61
CA LEU A 804 1.70 -28.54 -11.28
C LEU A 804 0.98 -27.55 -10.34
N PHE A 805 0.62 -28.01 -9.14
CA PHE A 805 -0.04 -27.18 -8.14
C PHE A 805 0.83 -25.96 -7.77
N ASN A 806 2.10 -26.18 -7.43
CA ASN A 806 3.02 -25.09 -7.07
C ASN A 806 3.25 -24.12 -8.24
N ALA A 807 3.33 -24.62 -9.48
CA ALA A 807 3.48 -23.79 -10.67
C ALA A 807 2.24 -22.90 -10.90
N ILE A 808 1.03 -23.45 -10.79
CA ILE A 808 -0.21 -22.66 -10.89
C ILE A 808 -0.24 -21.58 -9.81
N MET A 809 0.04 -21.94 -8.55
CA MET A 809 0.05 -20.98 -7.45
C MET A 809 1.13 -19.90 -7.63
N ALA A 810 2.31 -20.26 -8.13
CA ALA A 810 3.37 -19.30 -8.40
C ALA A 810 3.05 -18.36 -9.56
N VAL A 811 2.39 -18.83 -10.62
CA VAL A 811 1.92 -17.98 -11.72
C VAL A 811 0.85 -17.02 -11.22
N ILE A 812 -0.16 -17.49 -10.48
CA ILE A 812 -1.18 -16.60 -9.90
C ILE A 812 -0.52 -15.53 -9.02
N GLY A 813 0.39 -15.94 -8.13
CA GLY A 813 1.08 -15.03 -7.22
C GLY A 813 2.00 -14.04 -7.92
N SER A 814 2.68 -14.41 -9.02
CA SER A 814 3.61 -13.52 -9.71
C SER A 814 2.90 -12.38 -10.44
N PHE A 815 1.69 -12.63 -10.97
CA PHE A 815 0.83 -11.60 -11.54
C PHE A 815 0.14 -10.72 -10.48
N GLN A 816 0.15 -11.14 -9.20
CA GLN A 816 -0.46 -10.42 -8.08
C GLN A 816 0.55 -9.63 -7.21
N VAL A 817 1.78 -9.42 -7.70
CA VAL A 817 2.80 -8.63 -6.97
C VAL A 817 2.36 -7.17 -6.85
N PHE A 818 2.17 -6.73 -5.61
CA PHE A 818 1.75 -5.38 -5.26
C PHE A 818 2.62 -4.79 -4.17
N THR A 819 2.62 -5.40 -2.97
CA THR A 819 3.27 -4.86 -1.76
C THR A 819 4.72 -4.49 -2.01
N GLN A 820 5.46 -5.38 -2.69
CA GLN A 820 6.88 -5.18 -2.98
C GLN A 820 7.09 -3.98 -3.92
N ALA A 821 6.34 -3.93 -5.01
CA ALA A 821 6.43 -2.86 -5.99
C ALA A 821 6.07 -1.50 -5.36
N PHE A 822 4.98 -1.47 -4.58
CA PHE A 822 4.50 -0.28 -3.88
C PHE A 822 5.54 0.24 -2.88
N VAL A 823 6.03 -0.61 -1.97
CA VAL A 823 6.92 -0.19 -0.87
C VAL A 823 8.34 0.14 -1.36
N MET A 824 8.87 -0.62 -2.32
CA MET A 824 10.28 -0.45 -2.74
C MET A 824 10.46 0.69 -3.73
N THR A 825 9.48 0.89 -4.62
CA THR A 825 9.68 1.76 -5.80
C THR A 825 8.50 2.67 -6.12
N GLY A 826 7.28 2.38 -5.65
CA GLY A 826 6.09 3.11 -6.11
C GLY A 826 5.82 2.99 -7.62
N GLY A 827 6.51 2.07 -8.32
CA GLY A 827 6.45 1.94 -9.79
C GLY A 827 7.41 2.87 -10.54
N GLU A 828 8.26 3.61 -9.84
CA GLU A 828 9.30 4.45 -10.43
C GLU A 828 10.58 3.68 -10.75
N PRO A 829 11.50 4.21 -11.58
CA PRO A 829 11.42 5.49 -12.28
C PRO A 829 10.67 5.30 -13.61
N GLY A 830 9.89 6.29 -14.03
CA GLY A 830 9.30 6.27 -15.38
C GLY A 830 8.49 5.00 -15.71
N ASP A 831 7.79 4.39 -14.75
CA ASP A 831 7.04 3.13 -14.90
C ASP A 831 7.86 1.84 -15.12
N LEU A 832 9.20 1.90 -15.07
CA LEU A 832 10.08 0.74 -15.33
C LEU A 832 9.94 -0.39 -14.31
N THR A 833 9.40 -0.08 -13.13
CA THR A 833 9.09 -1.07 -12.09
C THR A 833 7.61 -1.08 -11.74
N ARG A 834 6.74 -0.48 -12.58
CA ARG A 834 5.30 -0.42 -12.31
C ARG A 834 4.66 -1.76 -12.66
N PHE A 835 4.43 -2.58 -11.66
CA PHE A 835 3.70 -3.84 -11.82
C PHE A 835 2.22 -3.61 -12.13
N TYR A 836 1.59 -4.60 -12.77
CA TYR A 836 0.20 -4.54 -13.20
C TYR A 836 -0.76 -4.16 -12.07
N VAL A 837 -0.67 -4.86 -10.94
CA VAL A 837 -1.57 -4.64 -9.79
C VAL A 837 -1.30 -3.29 -9.12
N LEU A 838 -0.04 -2.83 -9.14
CA LEU A 838 0.28 -1.48 -8.69
C LEU A 838 -0.40 -0.44 -9.59
N TYR A 839 -0.33 -0.59 -10.91
CA TYR A 839 -1.00 0.33 -11.83
C TYR A 839 -2.53 0.31 -11.66
N LEU A 840 -3.12 -0.88 -11.47
CA LEU A 840 -4.54 -1.04 -11.14
C LEU A 840 -4.89 -0.27 -9.86
N PHE A 841 -4.08 -0.40 -8.82
CA PHE A 841 -4.25 0.33 -7.56
C PHE A 841 -4.18 1.85 -7.78
N ASN A 842 -3.18 2.36 -8.53
CA ASN A 842 -3.07 3.79 -8.81
C ASN A 842 -4.33 4.29 -9.55
N LYS A 843 -4.84 3.55 -10.53
CA LYS A 843 -6.07 3.91 -11.25
C LYS A 843 -7.31 3.91 -10.33
N ALA A 844 -7.46 2.93 -9.46
CA ALA A 844 -8.60 2.82 -8.57
C ALA A 844 -8.63 3.88 -7.46
N PHE A 845 -7.48 4.13 -6.82
CA PHE A 845 -7.41 4.85 -5.54
C PHE A 845 -6.65 6.17 -5.60
N GLU A 846 -5.75 6.38 -6.57
CA GLU A 846 -5.04 7.68 -6.71
C GLU A 846 -5.66 8.57 -7.78
N LEU A 847 -6.18 7.96 -8.86
CA LEU A 847 -6.77 8.68 -10.00
C LEU A 847 -8.30 8.65 -10.03
N TYR A 848 -8.94 7.93 -9.10
CA TYR A 848 -10.39 7.84 -9.01
C TYR A 848 -11.03 7.33 -10.31
N ASP A 849 -10.43 6.35 -10.99
CA ASP A 849 -10.95 5.71 -12.21
C ASP A 849 -11.41 4.28 -11.91
N MET A 850 -12.38 4.11 -11.02
CA MET A 850 -12.80 2.79 -10.52
C MET A 850 -13.40 1.88 -11.60
N GLY A 851 -14.15 2.43 -12.56
CA GLY A 851 -14.66 1.69 -13.72
C GLY A 851 -13.53 1.14 -14.60
N TYR A 852 -12.53 1.99 -14.88
CA TYR A 852 -11.34 1.60 -15.65
C TYR A 852 -10.49 0.55 -14.91
N ALA A 853 -10.26 0.73 -13.62
CA ALA A 853 -9.54 -0.23 -12.78
C ALA A 853 -10.28 -1.57 -12.66
N SER A 854 -11.62 -1.55 -12.69
CA SER A 854 -12.43 -2.77 -12.76
C SER A 854 -12.19 -3.53 -14.07
N ALA A 855 -12.09 -2.83 -15.22
CA ALA A 855 -11.73 -3.46 -16.49
C ALA A 855 -10.32 -4.08 -16.45
N MET A 856 -9.35 -3.41 -15.81
CA MET A 856 -8.03 -4.00 -15.56
C MET A 856 -8.13 -5.28 -14.72
N ALA A 857 -8.91 -5.30 -13.62
CA ALA A 857 -9.07 -6.49 -12.80
C ALA A 857 -9.59 -7.70 -13.60
N TRP A 858 -10.54 -7.47 -14.52
CA TRP A 858 -11.09 -8.51 -15.39
C TRP A 858 -10.10 -8.98 -16.45
N ILE A 859 -9.31 -8.08 -17.05
CA ILE A 859 -8.24 -8.48 -17.96
C ILE A 859 -7.20 -9.33 -17.23
N LEU A 860 -6.80 -8.95 -16.01
CA LEU A 860 -5.86 -9.74 -15.20
C LEU A 860 -6.41 -11.15 -14.92
N LEU A 861 -7.70 -11.25 -14.56
CA LEU A 861 -8.36 -12.54 -14.39
C LEU A 861 -8.27 -13.39 -15.66
N VAL A 862 -8.59 -12.82 -16.82
CA VAL A 862 -8.52 -13.52 -18.12
C VAL A 862 -7.09 -13.97 -18.42
N ILE A 863 -6.08 -13.11 -18.21
CA ILE A 863 -4.66 -13.46 -18.41
C ILE A 863 -4.28 -14.65 -17.53
N VAL A 864 -4.58 -14.59 -16.23
CA VAL A 864 -4.26 -15.66 -15.28
C VAL A 864 -5.01 -16.95 -15.62
N LEU A 865 -6.27 -16.87 -16.03
CA LEU A 865 -7.06 -18.03 -16.46
C LEU A 865 -6.49 -18.65 -17.74
N ILE A 866 -6.05 -17.86 -18.72
CA ILE A 866 -5.42 -18.35 -19.95
C ILE A 866 -4.14 -19.11 -19.60
N PHE A 867 -3.25 -18.53 -18.78
CA PHE A 867 -2.03 -19.22 -18.36
C PHE A 867 -2.33 -20.50 -17.57
N THR A 868 -3.30 -20.44 -16.65
CA THR A 868 -3.72 -21.61 -15.87
C THR A 868 -4.28 -22.71 -16.79
N ALA A 869 -5.12 -22.35 -17.76
CA ALA A 869 -5.66 -23.29 -18.74
C ALA A 869 -4.57 -23.89 -19.64
N ILE A 870 -3.58 -23.10 -20.08
CA ILE A 870 -2.41 -23.58 -20.82
C ILE A 870 -1.62 -24.59 -19.99
N ILE A 871 -1.37 -24.28 -18.72
CA ILE A 871 -0.64 -25.15 -17.79
C ILE A 871 -1.41 -26.46 -17.59
N LEU A 872 -2.71 -26.41 -17.28
CA LEU A 872 -3.56 -27.59 -17.10
C LEU A 872 -3.68 -28.45 -18.36
N ARG A 873 -3.79 -27.81 -19.54
CA ARG A 873 -3.85 -28.52 -20.83
C ARG A 873 -2.54 -29.21 -21.16
N THR A 874 -1.41 -28.60 -20.83
CA THR A 874 -0.08 -29.18 -21.05
C THR A 874 0.20 -30.29 -20.04
N SER A 875 -0.26 -30.12 -18.79
CA SER A 875 -0.07 -31.06 -17.70
C SER A 875 -0.80 -32.38 -17.92
N ALA A 876 -1.93 -32.38 -18.63
CA ALA A 876 -2.64 -33.60 -19.02
C ALA A 876 -1.77 -34.60 -19.83
N ARG A 877 -0.66 -34.14 -20.42
CA ARG A 877 0.30 -34.99 -21.15
C ARG A 877 1.54 -35.39 -20.33
N VAL A 878 1.82 -34.69 -19.23
CA VAL A 878 3.10 -34.76 -18.50
C VAL A 878 2.94 -35.24 -17.05
N VAL A 879 1.75 -35.08 -16.46
CA VAL A 879 1.51 -35.40 -15.05
C VAL A 879 1.13 -36.87 -14.85
N TYR A 880 1.88 -37.53 -13.98
CA TYR A 880 1.64 -38.89 -13.54
C TYR A 880 0.65 -38.90 -12.38
N TYR A 881 -0.54 -39.46 -12.61
CA TYR A 881 -1.50 -39.76 -11.55
C TYR A 881 -1.50 -41.27 -11.31
N GLU A 882 -1.02 -41.68 -10.13
CA GLU A 882 -0.97 -43.09 -9.71
C GLU A 882 -2.35 -43.76 -9.74
N SER A 883 -3.43 -42.98 -9.51
CA SER A 883 -4.81 -43.48 -9.43
C SER A 883 -5.55 -43.58 -10.77
N LEU A 884 -5.04 -42.99 -11.86
CA LEU A 884 -5.78 -42.84 -13.13
C LEU A 884 -5.33 -43.75 -14.28
N ARG A 885 -4.28 -44.57 -14.09
CA ARG A 885 -3.93 -45.65 -15.03
C ARG A 885 -4.34 -46.99 -14.43
N LYS A 886 -5.45 -47.53 -14.93
CA LYS A 886 -5.77 -48.97 -14.81
C LYS A 886 -4.90 -49.79 -15.73
#